data_AF-A0AAU3HH01-F1
#
_entry.id   AF-A0AAU3HH01-F1
#
_cell.length_a   1.000
_cell.length_b   1.000
_cell.length_c   1.000
_cell.angle_alpha   90.00
_cell.angle_beta   90.00
_cell.angle_gamma   90.00
#
_symmetry.space_group_name_H-M   'P 1'
#
loop_
_entity.id
_entity.type
_entity.pdbx_description
1 polymer ?
#
loop_
_entity_poly.entity_id
_entity_poly.type
_entity_poly.pdbx_seq_one_letter_code
_entity_poly.pdbx_strand_id
1 'polypeptide(L)'
;MSVHHARRWGAALLGVVTVSTLLGGGTASAVSGATPVPDGTYAFTAKIIFGDLRACTGALVDPNFVVTAKTCLTDGTGPVTAGAPARPTTVVVGRTDLTGTAGHQRGAVAVLPHPDRNLALLRLANPVTGVTPVALATAAPAAAETLTVAGYGRTATEWVPDRLHAADFTVQGVGAVTADITGASAGATICRGDAGGPAFRVVAGTPQLVAIGDTSWQKGCLGETETRDGATVTRVDDLTAWIRERTADVQIFGVTAAGQLTYGVIDAASGELRANRVSTATLGFTPKAMATLNENTILVTDTGGKMYRLDVTGVDPLTFTTTWVMDGWSSYDRLTYDGYGSLYGQIGYELRRRTLTTEKPTSQNDLGYPVTVSTGFSQKTLTSPAPGRILGNLADGRLLSYRINGGGPEGFILSTLATTGWAGYTHVLSPGGGWYFARTAGGGLDRFRDANPVDGSGADLTKSTAVSTSGWNQTLLSARPWHGVISVFGARPDGRLTYTALDPVTGAIVVRTVSEQTLGFTPKALATLSSDTLLVTNGGDLHRVDVTSVQPLTFTRTTERLGGGWTHDRLVYDGNGSLFGQAGSVLHRYTVAKAKPADATTDLPNHVVPIASGFGVQSLGANGKGHLITTTSTGALATYVVTPAGAWDGRFDPATSGWTGVTSLFSPGGGQYYRRDANGVLTGYLETRPFDTSGADLAAYVPTGTASAGWDAILSAQSYDSWPDSTRRW
;
A
#
# COMPACT_ATOMS: atom_id res chain seq x y z
N MET A 1 67.60 34.59 3.16
CA MET A 1 66.35 35.12 2.58
C MET A 1 65.29 35.02 3.68
N SER A 2 65.37 35.83 4.74
CA SER A 2 64.96 37.25 4.83
C SER A 2 63.45 37.39 4.95
N VAL A 3 62.80 38.04 5.93
CA VAL A 3 63.08 38.68 7.25
C VAL A 3 61.63 38.81 7.83
N HIS A 4 61.29 38.62 9.11
CA HIS A 4 61.38 39.63 10.17
C HIS A 4 61.02 39.08 11.56
N HIS A 5 61.86 39.50 12.50
CA HIS A 5 61.77 39.40 13.95
C HIS A 5 60.64 40.26 14.56
N ALA A 6 60.15 39.84 15.73
CA ALA A 6 60.17 40.67 16.94
C ALA A 6 60.14 39.78 18.19
N ARG A 7 60.82 40.23 19.24
CA ARG A 7 61.28 39.46 20.41
C ARG A 7 60.94 40.27 21.67
N ARG A 8 60.71 39.55 22.79
CA ARG A 8 60.75 40.01 24.21
C ARG A 8 59.52 40.85 24.61
N TRP A 9 59.04 40.97 25.85
CA TRP A 9 59.55 40.91 27.24
C TRP A 9 58.36 40.37 28.09
N GLY A 10 58.44 39.70 29.24
CA GLY A 10 59.21 39.96 30.46
C GLY A 10 58.23 40.13 31.63
N ALA A 11 58.54 39.45 32.75
CA ALA A 11 58.13 39.72 34.13
C ALA A 11 56.73 39.32 34.65
N ALA A 12 56.80 38.66 35.80
CA ALA A 12 55.75 38.23 36.71
C ALA A 12 55.11 39.40 37.50
N LEU A 13 53.93 39.16 38.08
CA LEU A 13 53.54 39.73 39.38
C LEU A 13 52.35 38.97 39.99
N LEU A 14 52.51 38.62 41.27
CA LEU A 14 51.49 38.12 42.18
C LEU A 14 50.35 39.14 42.35
N GLY A 15 49.12 38.63 42.46
CA GLY A 15 47.96 39.36 42.97
C GLY A 15 46.97 38.40 43.64
N VAL A 16 47.08 38.27 44.96
CA VAL A 16 46.01 37.76 45.85
C VAL A 16 44.89 38.80 45.85
N VAL A 17 43.61 38.39 45.77
CA VAL A 17 42.48 39.01 46.50
C VAL A 17 41.13 38.29 46.22
N THR A 18 40.40 38.11 47.33
CA THR A 18 38.95 37.82 47.52
C THR A 18 38.37 36.47 47.11
N VAL A 19 38.21 35.60 48.11
CA VAL A 19 37.10 34.64 48.19
C VAL A 19 35.82 35.45 48.42
N SER A 20 34.99 35.56 47.39
CA SER A 20 33.60 36.01 47.51
C SER A 20 32.71 34.79 47.40
N THR A 21 32.12 34.40 48.53
CA THR A 21 30.97 33.51 48.62
C THR A 21 29.82 34.07 47.78
N LEU A 22 29.67 33.59 46.55
CA LEU A 22 28.43 33.72 45.80
C LEU A 22 27.51 32.59 46.25
N LEU A 23 26.53 32.98 47.08
CA LEU A 23 25.25 32.30 47.19
C LEU A 23 24.69 32.13 45.79
N GLY A 24 24.93 30.98 45.18
CA GLY A 24 24.23 30.55 43.98
C GLY A 24 22.76 30.48 44.32
N GLY A 25 22.01 31.49 43.88
CA GLY A 25 20.55 31.47 43.93
C GLY A 25 20.08 30.18 43.30
N GLY A 26 19.40 29.35 44.10
CA GLY A 26 18.62 28.26 43.56
C GLY A 26 17.65 28.86 42.56
N THR A 27 17.90 28.64 41.27
CA THR A 27 16.81 28.62 40.32
C THR A 27 15.88 27.53 40.81
N ALA A 28 14.67 27.95 41.19
CA ALA A 28 13.60 27.06 41.56
C ALA A 28 13.46 26.01 40.45
N SER A 29 13.89 24.79 40.75
CA SER A 29 13.65 23.63 39.90
C SER A 29 12.18 23.29 40.03
N ALA A 30 11.35 23.85 39.15
CA ALA A 30 10.03 23.32 38.89
C ALA A 30 10.18 22.10 37.97
N VAL A 31 10.72 21.02 38.53
CA VAL A 31 10.63 19.67 37.95
C VAL A 31 9.26 19.13 38.32
N SER A 32 8.51 18.62 37.34
CA SER A 32 7.55 17.56 37.65
C SER A 32 7.61 16.47 36.58
N GLY A 33 8.13 15.31 37.00
CA GLY A 33 7.91 13.99 36.41
C GLY A 33 8.66 13.62 35.14
N ALA A 34 8.45 14.35 34.06
CA ALA A 34 8.79 13.91 32.71
C ALA A 34 10.06 14.61 32.20
N THR A 35 11.11 13.85 31.93
CA THR A 35 12.34 14.40 31.37
C THR A 35 12.23 14.45 29.85
N PRO A 36 12.58 15.59 29.20
CA PRO A 36 12.79 15.60 27.75
C PRO A 36 13.75 14.50 27.34
N VAL A 37 13.35 13.69 26.37
CA VAL A 37 14.17 12.59 25.87
C VAL A 37 15.26 13.16 24.96
N PRO A 38 16.52 12.71 25.07
CA PRO A 38 17.58 13.08 24.13
C PRO A 38 17.26 12.63 22.71
N ASP A 39 17.75 13.38 21.72
CA ASP A 39 17.53 13.05 20.31
C ASP A 39 17.98 11.64 19.96
N GLY A 40 17.16 10.93 19.18
CA GLY A 40 17.42 9.55 18.76
C GLY A 40 17.11 8.47 19.80
N THR A 41 16.75 8.85 21.03
CA THR A 41 16.35 7.89 22.07
C THR A 41 14.87 7.52 21.94
N TYR A 42 14.55 6.24 22.18
CA TYR A 42 13.20 5.67 22.06
C TYR A 42 12.50 5.96 20.72
N ALA A 43 13.27 5.94 19.62
CA ALA A 43 12.81 6.25 18.26
C ALA A 43 11.62 5.38 17.77
N PHE A 44 11.36 4.23 18.40
CA PHE A 44 10.18 3.41 18.16
C PHE A 44 8.87 4.07 18.64
N THR A 45 8.93 5.07 19.51
CA THR A 45 7.74 5.77 20.00
C THR A 45 7.13 6.59 18.87
N ALA A 46 5.81 6.50 18.74
CA ALA A 46 5.06 7.11 17.66
C ALA A 46 4.12 8.20 18.18
N LYS A 47 4.06 9.34 17.49
CA LYS A 47 2.96 10.31 17.62
C LYS A 47 1.86 9.90 16.66
N ILE A 48 0.63 9.78 17.15
CA ILE A 48 -0.54 9.43 16.34
C ILE A 48 -1.52 10.60 16.39
N ILE A 49 -1.96 11.06 15.22
CA ILE A 49 -2.96 12.13 15.08
C ILE A 49 -4.17 11.50 14.37
N PHE A 50 -5.29 11.42 15.07
CA PHE A 50 -6.54 10.85 14.55
C PHE A 50 -7.51 11.96 14.16
N GLY A 51 -7.48 12.31 12.87
CA GLY A 51 -8.18 13.48 12.34
C GLY A 51 -7.78 14.77 13.07
N ASP A 52 -8.75 15.66 13.21
CA ASP A 52 -8.72 16.86 14.05
C ASP A 52 -9.19 16.59 15.49
N LEU A 53 -9.52 15.33 15.82
CA LEU A 53 -10.19 14.98 17.07
C LEU A 53 -9.22 14.83 18.25
N ARG A 54 -8.10 14.14 18.06
CA ARG A 54 -7.15 13.86 19.15
C ARG A 54 -5.77 13.47 18.64
N ALA A 55 -4.79 13.65 19.54
CA ALA A 55 -3.49 13.04 19.44
C ALA A 55 -3.32 11.96 20.52
N CYS A 56 -2.60 10.90 20.18
CA CYS A 56 -2.20 9.80 21.05
C CYS A 56 -0.72 9.44 20.82
N THR A 57 -0.24 8.48 21.60
CA THR A 57 1.08 7.88 21.45
C THR A 57 0.94 6.41 21.04
N GLY A 58 1.97 5.84 20.42
CA GLY A 58 2.07 4.42 20.11
C GLY A 58 3.50 3.93 20.08
N ALA A 59 3.71 2.69 19.65
CA ALA A 59 5.04 2.12 19.45
C ALA A 59 5.14 1.31 18.14
N LEU A 60 6.22 1.49 17.40
CA LEU A 60 6.55 0.70 16.21
C LEU A 60 6.93 -0.72 16.65
N VAL A 61 6.14 -1.72 16.25
CA VAL A 61 6.36 -3.15 16.57
C VAL A 61 6.72 -3.99 15.35
N ASP A 62 6.47 -3.46 14.15
CA ASP A 62 6.96 -3.94 12.86
C ASP A 62 7.19 -2.70 11.97
N PRO A 63 8.10 -2.71 10.98
CA PRO A 63 8.26 -1.59 10.05
C PRO A 63 6.97 -1.08 9.42
N ASN A 64 5.95 -1.92 9.27
CA ASN A 64 4.64 -1.52 8.74
C ASN A 64 3.57 -1.31 9.81
N PHE A 65 3.85 -1.53 11.10
CA PHE A 65 2.82 -1.51 12.14
C PHE A 65 3.23 -0.78 13.42
N VAL A 66 2.32 0.09 13.87
CA VAL A 66 2.38 0.72 15.19
C VAL A 66 1.27 0.15 16.06
N VAL A 67 1.58 -0.20 17.30
CA VAL A 67 0.60 -0.55 18.33
C VAL A 67 0.18 0.70 19.11
N THR A 68 -1.10 0.83 19.44
CA THR A 68 -1.66 1.91 20.25
C THR A 68 -2.95 1.44 20.95
N ALA A 69 -3.55 2.30 21.76
CA ALA A 69 -4.82 2.02 22.42
C ALA A 69 -5.98 2.10 21.42
N LYS A 70 -6.94 1.17 21.52
CA LYS A 70 -8.15 1.16 20.67
C LYS A 70 -8.96 2.45 20.84
N THR A 71 -9.03 2.99 22.06
CA THR A 71 -9.70 4.26 22.38
C THR A 71 -9.11 5.49 21.69
N CYS A 72 -7.90 5.40 21.12
CA CYS A 72 -7.32 6.46 20.30
C CYS A 72 -7.95 6.57 18.90
N LEU A 73 -8.68 5.54 18.46
CA LEU A 73 -9.14 5.37 17.08
C LEU A 73 -10.67 5.40 16.94
N THR A 74 -11.37 5.91 17.95
CA THR A 74 -12.83 6.11 17.93
C THR A 74 -13.16 7.58 17.78
N ASP A 75 -14.17 7.88 16.98
CA ASP A 75 -14.79 9.20 16.89
C ASP A 75 -15.98 9.36 17.86
N GLY A 76 -16.25 8.35 18.70
CA GLY A 76 -17.34 8.32 19.67
C GLY A 76 -18.68 7.85 19.10
N THR A 77 -18.78 7.53 17.81
CA THR A 77 -20.06 7.13 17.17
C THR A 77 -20.31 5.62 17.18
N GLY A 78 -19.28 4.82 17.46
CA GLY A 78 -19.37 3.37 17.47
C GLY A 78 -18.06 2.67 17.88
N PRO A 79 -18.08 1.32 17.91
CA PRO A 79 -16.87 0.54 18.19
C PRO A 79 -15.85 0.71 17.06
N VAL A 80 -14.57 0.63 17.42
CA VAL A 80 -13.48 0.58 16.44
C VAL A 80 -13.52 -0.77 15.72
N THR A 81 -13.71 -0.74 14.42
CA THR A 81 -13.77 -1.92 13.55
C THR A 81 -12.46 -2.10 12.78
N ALA A 82 -12.23 -3.34 12.31
CA ALA A 82 -11.11 -3.61 11.43
C ALA A 82 -11.36 -3.00 10.04
N GLY A 83 -10.32 -2.45 9.41
CA GLY A 83 -10.42 -1.79 8.10
C GLY A 83 -9.80 -0.40 8.10
N ALA A 84 -10.13 0.44 7.11
CA ALA A 84 -9.62 1.81 7.05
C ALA A 84 -9.97 2.62 8.31
N PRO A 85 -9.06 3.46 8.83
CA PRO A 85 -9.40 4.34 9.95
C PRO A 85 -10.59 5.26 9.63
N ALA A 86 -11.50 5.45 10.59
CA ALA A 86 -12.69 6.29 10.41
C ALA A 86 -12.37 7.79 10.21
N ARG A 87 -11.14 8.20 10.54
CA ARG A 87 -10.61 9.55 10.29
C ARG A 87 -9.22 9.43 9.65
N PRO A 88 -8.81 10.40 8.80
CA PRO A 88 -7.44 10.49 8.33
C PRO A 88 -6.48 10.43 9.52
N THR A 89 -5.59 9.43 9.54
CA THR A 89 -4.73 9.16 10.68
C THR A 89 -3.28 9.30 10.25
N THR A 90 -2.55 10.21 10.89
CA THR A 90 -1.13 10.44 10.64
C THR A 90 -0.32 9.86 11.78
N VAL A 91 0.76 9.16 11.45
CA VAL A 91 1.69 8.54 12.39
C VAL A 91 3.09 9.07 12.11
N VAL A 92 3.74 9.62 13.13
CA VAL A 92 5.14 10.07 13.09
C VAL A 92 5.98 9.15 13.95
N VAL A 93 7.03 8.57 13.39
CA VAL A 93 7.94 7.62 14.06
C VAL A 93 9.38 8.05 13.86
N GLY A 94 10.25 7.80 14.84
CA GLY A 94 11.68 8.10 14.73
C GLY A 94 12.02 9.58 14.95
N ARG A 95 11.17 10.32 15.66
CA ARG A 95 11.31 11.76 15.84
C ARG A 95 11.13 12.18 17.30
N THR A 96 12.21 12.52 17.99
CA THR A 96 12.15 13.02 19.37
C THR A 96 11.62 14.46 19.46
N ASP A 97 11.92 15.29 18.46
CA ASP A 97 11.45 16.68 18.33
C ASP A 97 10.55 16.83 17.10
N LEU A 98 9.25 17.05 17.34
CA LEU A 98 8.22 17.11 16.31
C LEU A 98 8.38 18.30 15.36
N THR A 99 9.14 19.33 15.74
CA THR A 99 9.42 20.50 14.88
C THR A 99 10.42 20.19 13.76
N GLY A 100 11.22 19.13 13.91
CA GLY A 100 12.17 18.68 12.90
C GLY A 100 11.56 17.81 11.80
N THR A 101 12.36 17.44 10.81
CA THR A 101 11.96 16.57 9.69
C THR A 101 12.50 15.15 9.78
N ALA A 102 13.24 14.81 10.85
CA ALA A 102 13.80 13.48 11.07
C ALA A 102 12.71 12.40 11.19
N GLY A 103 13.10 11.14 10.96
CA GLY A 103 12.21 10.00 11.04
C GLY A 103 11.22 9.94 9.87
N HIS A 104 10.01 9.45 10.14
CA HIS A 104 9.01 9.12 9.13
C HIS A 104 7.63 9.61 9.54
N GLN A 105 6.98 10.38 8.67
CA GLN A 105 5.55 10.65 8.74
C GLN A 105 4.82 9.77 7.73
N ARG A 106 3.78 9.06 8.16
CA ARG A 106 3.02 8.11 7.35
C ARG A 106 1.53 8.24 7.63
N GLY A 107 0.69 8.00 6.64
CA GLY A 107 -0.73 7.69 6.88
C GLY A 107 -0.88 6.29 7.45
N ALA A 108 -1.89 6.07 8.30
CA ALA A 108 -2.37 4.73 8.62
C ALA A 108 -3.48 4.31 7.63
N VAL A 109 -3.38 3.11 7.08
CA VAL A 109 -4.28 2.59 6.03
C VAL A 109 -5.21 1.48 6.53
N ALA A 110 -4.90 0.86 7.68
CA ALA A 110 -5.79 -0.09 8.31
C ALA A 110 -5.64 -0.06 9.84
N VAL A 111 -6.75 -0.31 10.53
CA VAL A 111 -6.85 -0.58 11.96
C VAL A 111 -7.13 -2.07 12.14
N LEU A 112 -6.40 -2.72 13.05
CA LEU A 112 -6.65 -4.09 13.47
C LEU A 112 -6.87 -4.07 14.99
N PRO A 113 -8.12 -3.88 15.46
CA PRO A 113 -8.43 -3.87 16.88
C PRO A 113 -8.27 -5.29 17.45
N HIS A 114 -7.62 -5.41 18.61
CA HIS A 114 -7.65 -6.65 19.38
C HIS A 114 -9.09 -6.90 19.84
N PRO A 115 -9.63 -8.14 19.77
CA PRO A 115 -11.03 -8.39 20.13
C PRO A 115 -11.34 -7.96 21.57
N ASP A 116 -10.51 -8.38 22.52
CA ASP A 116 -10.86 -8.30 23.95
C ASP A 116 -9.98 -7.34 24.78
N ARG A 117 -9.18 -6.48 24.14
CA ARG A 117 -8.27 -5.54 24.83
C ARG A 117 -8.38 -4.13 24.26
N ASN A 118 -8.04 -3.12 25.08
CA ASN A 118 -7.89 -1.74 24.61
C ASN A 118 -6.57 -1.56 23.84
N LEU A 119 -6.43 -2.31 22.74
CA LEU A 119 -5.23 -2.35 21.92
C LEU A 119 -5.62 -2.50 20.46
N ALA A 120 -4.88 -1.83 19.57
CA ALA A 120 -5.03 -1.96 18.13
C ALA A 120 -3.67 -1.84 17.45
N LEU A 121 -3.51 -2.52 16.32
CA LEU A 121 -2.42 -2.26 15.38
C LEU A 121 -2.91 -1.30 14.29
N LEU A 122 -2.06 -0.32 13.95
CA LEU A 122 -2.21 0.54 12.79
C LEU A 122 -1.22 0.07 11.72
N ARG A 123 -1.75 -0.36 10.56
CA ARG A 123 -0.92 -0.60 9.38
C ARG A 123 -0.58 0.73 8.72
N LEU A 124 0.70 0.99 8.51
CA LEU A 124 1.22 2.19 7.86
C LEU A 124 1.14 2.08 6.34
N ALA A 125 0.98 3.21 5.65
CA ALA A 125 0.88 3.27 4.19
C ALA A 125 2.14 2.75 3.49
N ASN A 126 3.31 2.99 4.11
CA ASN A 126 4.64 2.54 3.67
C ASN A 126 5.47 2.18 4.90
N PRO A 127 6.44 1.25 4.79
CA PRO A 127 7.28 0.87 5.93
C PRO A 127 8.12 2.04 6.45
N VAL A 128 8.44 1.95 7.74
CA VAL A 128 9.43 2.76 8.44
C VAL A 128 10.77 2.04 8.37
N THR A 129 11.76 2.67 7.75
CA THR A 129 13.12 2.14 7.59
C THR A 129 14.08 2.85 8.53
N GLY A 130 15.20 2.24 8.91
CA GLY A 130 16.21 2.91 9.76
C GLY A 130 15.80 3.17 11.22
N VAL A 131 14.55 2.86 11.59
CA VAL A 131 14.08 2.80 12.99
C VAL A 131 13.86 1.34 13.34
N THR A 132 14.50 0.88 14.41
CA THR A 132 14.32 -0.49 14.91
C THR A 132 12.99 -0.58 15.66
N PRO A 133 12.05 -1.47 15.28
CA PRO A 133 10.85 -1.71 16.06
C PRO A 133 11.18 -2.23 17.47
N VAL A 134 10.35 -1.88 18.45
CA VAL A 134 10.52 -2.38 19.83
C VAL A 134 10.18 -3.87 19.90
N ALA A 135 11.04 -4.65 20.54
CA ALA A 135 10.77 -6.06 20.78
C ALA A 135 9.62 -6.21 21.78
N LEU A 136 8.76 -7.22 21.60
CA LEU A 136 7.73 -7.54 22.58
C LEU A 136 8.36 -8.28 23.76
N ALA A 137 7.98 -7.91 24.98
CA ALA A 137 8.24 -8.74 26.15
C ALA A 137 7.44 -10.05 26.01
N THR A 138 8.00 -11.15 26.53
CA THR A 138 7.34 -12.47 26.57
C THR A 138 7.02 -12.91 27.99
N ALA A 139 7.40 -12.10 28.98
CA ALA A 139 7.10 -12.30 30.39
C ALA A 139 6.29 -11.11 30.90
N ALA A 140 5.24 -11.41 31.67
CA ALA A 140 4.39 -10.43 32.34
C ALA A 140 5.22 -9.41 33.16
N PRO A 141 4.68 -8.20 33.39
CA PRO A 141 5.22 -7.31 34.41
C PRO A 141 5.22 -8.00 35.78
N ALA A 142 6.25 -7.74 36.58
CA ALA A 142 6.30 -8.18 37.98
C ALA A 142 5.81 -7.05 38.90
N ALA A 143 5.19 -7.40 40.03
CA ALA A 143 4.88 -6.40 41.06
C ALA A 143 6.17 -5.73 41.55
N ALA A 144 6.10 -4.42 41.82
CA ALA A 144 7.22 -3.56 42.15
C ALA A 144 8.32 -3.41 41.07
N GLU A 145 8.13 -3.97 39.87
CA GLU A 145 8.99 -3.70 38.72
C GLU A 145 8.87 -2.23 38.31
N THR A 146 10.00 -1.62 37.94
CA THR A 146 10.02 -0.29 37.33
C THR A 146 9.99 -0.40 35.80
N LEU A 147 9.04 0.28 35.18
CA LEU A 147 8.90 0.42 33.73
C LEU A 147 9.10 1.87 33.33
N THR A 148 9.76 2.11 32.19
CA THR A 148 9.81 3.44 31.59
C THR A 148 8.61 3.61 30.67
N VAL A 149 7.90 4.73 30.79
CA VAL A 149 6.81 5.12 29.89
C VAL A 149 7.24 6.34 29.10
N ALA A 150 7.07 6.31 27.78
CA ALA A 150 7.40 7.43 26.89
C ALA A 150 6.17 7.89 26.10
N GLY A 151 6.05 9.20 25.86
CA GLY A 151 4.95 9.76 25.07
C GLY A 151 5.03 11.25 24.77
N TYR A 152 4.07 11.69 23.96
CA TYR A 152 3.89 13.07 23.49
C TYR A 152 2.59 13.68 24.01
N GLY A 153 2.07 13.15 25.11
CA GLY A 153 0.93 13.70 25.81
C GLY A 153 1.27 15.00 26.50
N ARG A 154 0.23 15.68 26.97
CA ARG A 154 0.31 16.89 27.77
C ARG A 154 1.26 16.69 28.97
N THR A 155 1.97 17.73 29.39
CA THR A 155 2.75 17.69 30.65
C THR A 155 2.06 18.49 31.76
N ALA A 156 2.71 18.65 32.90
CA ALA A 156 2.24 19.54 33.97
C ALA A 156 2.20 21.03 33.54
N THR A 157 2.94 21.41 32.50
CA THR A 157 3.14 22.81 32.10
C THR A 157 2.84 23.11 30.64
N GLU A 158 2.67 22.09 29.79
CA GLU A 158 2.51 22.26 28.34
C GLU A 158 1.34 21.45 27.79
N TRP A 159 0.43 22.11 27.04
CA TRP A 159 -0.79 21.50 26.49
C TRP A 159 -0.53 20.50 25.36
N VAL A 160 0.39 20.83 24.45
CA VAL A 160 0.73 20.04 23.27
C VAL A 160 2.25 20.06 23.10
N PRO A 161 2.97 19.13 23.76
CA PRO A 161 4.42 19.12 23.66
C PRO A 161 4.93 18.71 22.29
N ASP A 162 5.92 19.45 21.80
CA ASP A 162 6.64 19.11 20.58
C ASP A 162 7.76 18.09 20.82
N ARG A 163 8.14 17.84 22.07
CA ARG A 163 9.20 16.87 22.39
C ARG A 163 8.66 15.61 23.04
N LEU A 164 9.32 14.50 22.75
CA LEU A 164 9.11 13.24 23.44
C LEU A 164 9.59 13.38 24.89
N HIS A 165 8.77 12.90 25.82
CA HIS A 165 9.12 12.83 27.22
C HIS A 165 9.01 11.39 27.72
N ALA A 166 9.75 11.09 28.80
CA ALA A 166 9.67 9.81 29.47
C ALA A 166 9.78 9.96 30.98
N ALA A 167 9.20 9.02 31.70
CA ALA A 167 9.31 8.89 33.15
C ALA A 167 9.22 7.41 33.57
N ASP A 168 9.72 7.12 34.77
CA ASP A 168 9.67 5.78 35.36
C ASP A 168 8.43 5.59 36.22
N PHE A 169 7.85 4.39 36.14
CA PHE A 169 6.63 4.00 36.83
C PHE A 169 6.82 2.64 37.51
N THR A 170 6.31 2.49 38.71
CA THR A 170 6.36 1.24 39.48
C THR A 170 5.05 0.48 39.31
N VAL A 171 5.14 -0.79 38.91
CA VAL A 171 4.00 -1.72 38.83
C VAL A 171 3.46 -2.00 40.23
N GLN A 172 2.18 -1.69 40.44
CA GLN A 172 1.47 -1.91 41.71
C GLN A 172 0.76 -3.26 41.73
N GLY A 173 0.15 -3.65 40.61
CA GLY A 173 -0.65 -4.86 40.49
C GLY A 173 -0.69 -5.35 39.05
N VAL A 174 -0.84 -6.65 38.88
CA VAL A 174 -0.88 -7.30 37.56
C VAL A 174 -2.21 -8.04 37.45
N GLY A 175 -3.11 -7.49 36.62
CA GLY A 175 -4.38 -8.11 36.27
C GLY A 175 -4.23 -9.08 35.09
N ALA A 176 -5.34 -9.67 34.64
CA ALA A 176 -5.32 -10.66 33.57
C ALA A 176 -4.82 -10.09 32.22
N VAL A 177 -5.25 -8.88 31.86
CA VAL A 177 -4.89 -8.22 30.58
C VAL A 177 -4.34 -6.80 30.77
N THR A 178 -4.32 -6.32 32.01
CA THR A 178 -3.82 -4.99 32.39
C THR A 178 -2.82 -5.08 33.54
N ALA A 179 -2.10 -4.00 33.80
CA ALA A 179 -1.35 -3.79 35.03
C ALA A 179 -1.59 -2.36 35.54
N ASP A 180 -1.59 -2.20 36.86
CA ASP A 180 -1.67 -0.90 37.52
C ASP A 180 -0.26 -0.38 37.76
N ILE A 181 -0.03 0.90 37.46
CA ILE A 181 1.26 1.55 37.62
C ILE A 181 1.09 2.90 38.33
N THR A 182 2.12 3.34 39.06
CA THR A 182 2.19 4.67 39.66
C THR A 182 3.54 5.30 39.40
N GLY A 183 3.63 6.63 39.34
CA GLY A 183 4.90 7.32 39.11
C GLY A 183 5.97 6.91 40.13
N ALA A 184 7.13 6.46 39.65
CA ALA A 184 8.28 6.14 40.50
C ALA A 184 9.04 7.41 40.93
N SER A 185 8.89 8.50 40.17
CA SER A 185 9.42 9.83 40.49
C SER A 185 8.29 10.83 40.76
N ALA A 186 8.60 11.86 41.54
CA ALA A 186 7.63 12.90 41.88
C ALA A 186 7.12 13.63 40.62
N GLY A 187 5.81 13.62 40.43
CA GLY A 187 5.14 14.24 39.28
C GLY A 187 5.08 13.38 38.02
N ALA A 188 5.61 12.15 38.03
CA ALA A 188 5.44 11.22 36.91
C ALA A 188 3.98 10.77 36.82
N THR A 189 3.34 11.09 35.71
CA THR A 189 1.93 10.82 35.46
C THR A 189 1.71 10.58 33.96
N ILE A 190 0.69 9.81 33.62
CA ILE A 190 0.28 9.61 32.22
C ILE A 190 -0.82 10.62 31.93
N CYS A 191 -0.63 11.48 30.93
CA CYS A 191 -1.58 12.54 30.61
C CYS A 191 -2.34 12.28 29.31
N ARG A 192 -3.35 13.11 29.03
CA ARG A 192 -4.05 13.10 27.74
C ARG A 192 -3.04 13.25 26.61
N GLY A 193 -3.07 12.30 25.68
CA GLY A 193 -2.13 12.19 24.56
C GLY A 193 -1.04 11.14 24.74
N ASP A 194 -0.82 10.64 25.96
CA ASP A 194 0.08 9.50 26.24
C ASP A 194 -0.61 8.14 26.07
N ALA A 195 -1.94 8.12 25.97
CA ALA A 195 -2.70 6.90 25.71
C ALA A 195 -2.13 6.15 24.49
N GLY A 196 -1.95 4.84 24.64
CA GLY A 196 -1.30 3.95 23.69
C GLY A 196 0.23 3.97 23.68
N GLY A 197 0.87 4.87 24.43
CA GLY A 197 2.32 5.00 24.50
C GLY A 197 3.02 3.79 25.14
N PRO A 198 4.26 3.48 24.76
CA PRO A 198 4.98 2.30 25.24
C PRO A 198 5.33 2.40 26.73
N ALA A 199 4.99 1.37 27.49
CA ALA A 199 5.57 1.04 28.78
C ALA A 199 6.54 -0.14 28.58
N PHE A 200 7.84 0.08 28.80
CA PHE A 200 8.88 -0.88 28.46
C PHE A 200 9.90 -1.06 29.59
N ARG A 201 10.55 -2.22 29.58
CA ARG A 201 11.73 -2.53 30.39
C ARG A 201 12.97 -2.55 29.50
N VAL A 202 14.15 -2.38 30.08
CA VAL A 202 15.42 -2.52 29.34
C VAL A 202 16.14 -3.78 29.82
N VAL A 203 16.36 -4.72 28.91
CA VAL A 203 17.09 -5.97 29.18
C VAL A 203 18.37 -5.97 28.37
N ALA A 204 19.52 -6.00 29.05
CA ALA A 204 20.84 -5.92 28.41
C ALA A 204 20.97 -4.76 27.39
N GLY A 205 20.46 -3.58 27.76
CA GLY A 205 20.48 -2.39 26.89
C GLY A 205 19.42 -2.37 25.78
N THR A 206 18.59 -3.41 25.66
CA THR A 206 17.53 -3.50 24.63
C THR A 206 16.15 -3.28 25.25
N PRO A 207 15.38 -2.28 24.77
CA PRO A 207 14.00 -2.08 25.18
C PRO A 207 13.09 -3.25 24.78
N GLN A 208 12.25 -3.68 25.71
CA GLN A 208 11.18 -4.66 25.48
C GLN A 208 9.84 -4.05 25.91
N LEU A 209 8.89 -3.99 24.99
CA LEU A 209 7.54 -3.49 25.22
C LEU A 209 6.78 -4.45 26.15
N VAL A 210 6.40 -3.97 27.33
CA VAL A 210 5.69 -4.75 28.35
C VAL A 210 4.20 -4.48 28.29
N ALA A 211 3.82 -3.23 28.04
CA ALA A 211 2.44 -2.78 27.94
C ALA A 211 2.31 -1.48 27.14
N ILE A 212 1.08 -1.07 26.84
CA ILE A 212 0.76 0.26 26.31
C ILE A 212 -0.10 1.05 27.30
N GLY A 213 0.04 2.38 27.32
CA GLY A 213 -0.78 3.27 28.16
C GLY A 213 -2.27 3.09 27.89
N ASP A 214 -3.07 2.91 28.95
CA ASP A 214 -4.51 2.71 28.87
C ASP A 214 -5.26 3.89 29.52
N THR A 215 -5.77 3.73 30.75
CA THR A 215 -6.46 4.81 31.48
C THR A 215 -5.55 5.44 32.53
N SER A 216 -5.81 6.69 32.90
CA SER A 216 -5.02 7.40 33.92
C SER A 216 -5.89 8.39 34.68
N TRP A 217 -5.61 8.58 35.98
CA TRP A 217 -6.25 9.58 36.82
C TRP A 217 -5.84 11.02 36.50
N GLN A 218 -4.80 11.23 35.68
CA GLN A 218 -4.36 12.57 35.23
C GLN A 218 -3.86 13.51 36.34
N LYS A 219 -3.56 13.00 37.54
CA LYS A 219 -3.02 13.84 38.63
C LYS A 219 -1.74 14.53 38.19
N GLY A 220 -1.68 15.84 38.37
CA GLY A 220 -0.53 16.67 38.02
C GLY A 220 -0.44 17.05 36.54
N CYS A 221 -1.37 16.58 35.68
CA CYS A 221 -1.45 17.04 34.30
C CYS A 221 -2.00 18.45 34.22
N LEU A 222 -1.54 19.25 33.25
CA LEU A 222 -1.98 20.63 33.10
C LEU A 222 -3.51 20.71 32.89
N GLY A 223 -4.17 21.51 33.72
CA GLY A 223 -5.61 21.75 33.68
C GLY A 223 -6.47 20.67 34.37
N GLU A 224 -5.87 19.69 35.04
CA GLU A 224 -6.58 18.63 35.75
C GLU A 224 -6.47 18.85 37.28
N THR A 225 -7.56 18.61 38.02
CA THR A 225 -7.64 18.81 39.49
C THR A 225 -7.73 17.51 40.28
N GLU A 226 -7.65 16.37 39.60
CA GLU A 226 -7.69 15.05 40.23
C GLU A 226 -6.49 14.85 41.17
N THR A 227 -6.75 14.17 42.29
CA THR A 227 -5.76 13.94 43.35
C THR A 227 -5.36 12.47 43.47
N ARG A 228 -6.19 11.55 42.96
CA ARG A 228 -5.86 10.13 42.85
C ARG A 228 -4.72 9.93 41.87
N ASP A 229 -3.77 9.10 42.26
CA ASP A 229 -2.57 8.83 41.47
C ASP A 229 -2.66 7.49 40.77
N GLY A 230 -1.82 7.32 39.75
CA GLY A 230 -1.67 6.08 39.02
C GLY A 230 -2.43 6.02 37.70
N ALA A 231 -2.11 4.96 36.97
CA ALA A 231 -2.63 4.66 35.65
C ALA A 231 -2.73 3.14 35.47
N THR A 232 -3.45 2.74 34.45
CA THR A 232 -3.50 1.36 33.98
C THR A 232 -2.79 1.27 32.63
N VAL A 233 -2.18 0.12 32.38
CA VAL A 233 -1.56 -0.21 31.09
C VAL A 233 -2.09 -1.54 30.57
N THR A 234 -2.32 -1.64 29.26
CA THR A 234 -2.74 -2.89 28.60
C THR A 234 -1.51 -3.74 28.30
N ARG A 235 -1.46 -4.96 28.84
CA ARG A 235 -0.35 -5.91 28.71
C ARG A 235 -0.20 -6.45 27.29
N VAL A 236 1.04 -6.68 26.86
CA VAL A 236 1.35 -7.26 25.52
C VAL A 236 2.09 -8.60 25.58
N ASP A 237 2.46 -9.09 26.76
CA ASP A 237 3.37 -10.24 26.92
C ASP A 237 2.84 -11.55 26.32
N ASP A 238 1.54 -11.76 26.36
CA ASP A 238 0.83 -12.91 25.80
C ASP A 238 0.20 -12.63 24.42
N LEU A 239 0.47 -11.45 23.84
CA LEU A 239 -0.02 -11.07 22.50
C LEU A 239 0.97 -11.37 21.38
N THR A 240 2.14 -11.95 21.69
CA THR A 240 3.19 -12.21 20.71
C THR A 240 2.68 -12.98 19.50
N ALA A 241 1.88 -14.03 19.70
CA ALA A 241 1.30 -14.81 18.61
C ALA A 241 0.33 -13.98 17.75
N TRP A 242 -0.59 -13.25 18.39
CA TRP A 242 -1.55 -12.39 17.69
C TRP A 242 -0.84 -11.27 16.92
N ILE A 243 0.11 -10.54 17.53
CA ILE A 243 0.84 -9.47 16.83
C ILE A 243 1.59 -10.05 15.64
N ARG A 244 2.36 -11.14 15.82
CA ARG A 244 3.13 -11.76 14.74
C ARG A 244 2.25 -12.27 13.59
N GLU A 245 1.09 -12.83 13.89
CA GLU A 245 0.12 -13.24 12.87
C GLU A 245 -0.45 -12.03 12.12
N ARG A 246 -0.80 -10.96 12.83
CA ARG A 246 -1.39 -9.75 12.22
C ARG A 246 -0.38 -8.90 11.44
N THR A 247 0.90 -8.98 11.77
CA THR A 247 1.97 -8.26 11.05
C THR A 247 2.55 -9.07 9.90
N ALA A 248 2.24 -10.36 9.79
CA ALA A 248 2.62 -11.17 8.65
C ALA A 248 1.85 -10.76 7.39
N ASP A 249 2.50 -10.98 6.25
CA ASP A 249 2.08 -10.44 4.96
C ASP A 249 1.38 -11.53 4.12
N VAL A 250 1.79 -12.78 4.21
CA VAL A 250 1.19 -13.86 3.41
C VAL A 250 0.05 -14.54 4.14
N GLN A 251 -1.11 -14.60 3.48
CA GLN A 251 -2.25 -15.43 3.89
C GLN A 251 -2.55 -16.45 2.78
N ILE A 252 -2.66 -17.71 3.15
CA ILE A 252 -3.01 -18.80 2.23
C ILE A 252 -4.26 -19.48 2.76
N PHE A 253 -5.28 -19.52 1.90
CA PHE A 253 -6.45 -20.35 2.11
C PHE A 253 -6.31 -21.64 1.31
N GLY A 254 -6.94 -22.70 1.78
CA GLY A 254 -6.97 -23.97 1.08
C GLY A 254 -8.14 -24.83 1.49
N VAL A 255 -8.29 -25.97 0.84
CA VAL A 255 -9.33 -26.95 1.17
C VAL A 255 -8.71 -28.33 1.33
N THR A 256 -9.04 -29.02 2.41
CA THR A 256 -8.59 -30.42 2.63
C THR A 256 -9.36 -31.38 1.72
N ALA A 257 -8.87 -32.62 1.58
CA ALA A 257 -9.61 -33.67 0.89
C ALA A 257 -10.98 -33.98 1.53
N ALA A 258 -11.15 -33.70 2.83
CA ALA A 258 -12.41 -33.82 3.55
C ALA A 258 -13.35 -32.62 3.35
N GLY A 259 -12.95 -31.62 2.55
CA GLY A 259 -13.75 -30.43 2.29
C GLY A 259 -13.74 -29.41 3.43
N GLN A 260 -12.72 -29.40 4.30
CA GLN A 260 -12.58 -28.37 5.35
C GLN A 260 -11.73 -27.21 4.84
N LEU A 261 -12.11 -25.98 5.19
CA LEU A 261 -11.31 -24.79 4.89
C LEU A 261 -10.06 -24.77 5.76
N THR A 262 -8.92 -24.39 5.20
CA THR A 262 -7.68 -24.16 5.93
C THR A 262 -7.21 -22.72 5.79
N TYR A 263 -6.57 -22.20 6.83
CA TYR A 263 -5.99 -20.86 6.87
C TYR A 263 -4.55 -20.95 7.38
N GLY A 264 -3.60 -20.49 6.56
CA GLY A 264 -2.19 -20.39 6.90
C GLY A 264 -1.68 -18.96 6.80
N VAL A 265 -0.85 -18.54 7.75
CA VAL A 265 -0.21 -17.22 7.75
C VAL A 265 1.30 -17.39 7.78
N ILE A 266 2.00 -16.77 6.83
CA ILE A 266 3.44 -16.89 6.67
C ILE A 266 4.06 -15.50 6.68
N ASP A 267 5.17 -15.37 7.39
CA ASP A 267 6.06 -14.23 7.28
C ASP A 267 6.94 -14.39 6.03
N ALA A 268 6.73 -13.61 4.97
CA ALA A 268 7.38 -13.83 3.70
C ALA A 268 8.90 -13.68 3.77
N ALA A 269 9.42 -12.85 4.69
CA ALA A 269 10.85 -12.64 4.85
C ALA A 269 11.54 -13.85 5.49
N SER A 270 11.06 -14.30 6.65
CA SER A 270 11.68 -15.39 7.43
C SER A 270 11.24 -16.78 6.99
N GLY A 271 10.00 -16.93 6.52
CA GLY A 271 9.39 -18.20 6.12
C GLY A 271 8.68 -18.90 7.25
N GLU A 272 8.64 -18.25 8.42
CA GLU A 272 7.97 -18.77 9.60
C GLU A 272 6.46 -18.84 9.37
N LEU A 273 5.89 -20.03 9.59
CA LEU A 273 4.46 -20.25 9.66
C LEU A 273 3.94 -19.69 11.00
N ARG A 274 3.24 -18.57 10.95
CA ARG A 274 2.70 -17.86 12.14
C ARG A 274 1.36 -18.41 12.60
N ALA A 275 0.55 -18.92 11.68
CA ALA A 275 -0.71 -19.56 11.99
C ALA A 275 -1.02 -20.69 11.01
N ASN A 276 -1.69 -21.73 11.49
CA ASN A 276 -2.21 -22.83 10.69
C ASN A 276 -3.50 -23.36 11.33
N ARG A 277 -4.63 -23.20 10.66
CA ARG A 277 -5.96 -23.51 11.18
C ARG A 277 -6.75 -24.31 10.16
N VAL A 278 -7.63 -25.16 10.67
CA VAL A 278 -8.58 -25.96 9.88
C VAL A 278 -9.97 -25.75 10.47
N SER A 279 -10.96 -25.51 9.62
CA SER A 279 -12.34 -25.31 10.06
C SER A 279 -12.93 -26.63 10.53
N THR A 280 -13.77 -26.58 11.56
CA THR A 280 -14.57 -27.75 11.97
C THR A 280 -15.64 -28.07 10.92
N ALA A 281 -16.25 -27.03 10.34
CA ALA A 281 -17.24 -27.17 9.28
C ALA A 281 -16.59 -27.56 7.94
N THR A 282 -17.29 -28.39 7.17
CA THR A 282 -16.97 -28.68 5.77
C THR A 282 -17.73 -27.75 4.83
N LEU A 283 -17.25 -27.56 3.59
CA LEU A 283 -17.90 -26.72 2.58
C LEU A 283 -19.31 -27.20 2.19
N GLY A 284 -19.60 -28.50 2.36
CA GLY A 284 -20.88 -29.10 1.97
C GLY A 284 -21.00 -29.45 0.48
N PHE A 285 -19.92 -29.28 -0.28
CA PHE A 285 -19.81 -29.66 -1.70
C PHE A 285 -18.36 -30.07 -2.03
N THR A 286 -18.15 -30.78 -3.14
CA THR A 286 -16.81 -31.15 -3.62
C THR A 286 -16.21 -30.00 -4.42
N PRO A 287 -15.17 -29.32 -3.90
CA PRO A 287 -14.59 -28.15 -4.56
C PRO A 287 -13.72 -28.57 -5.76
N LYS A 288 -13.71 -27.74 -6.80
CA LYS A 288 -12.97 -27.96 -8.05
C LYS A 288 -11.85 -26.94 -8.28
N ALA A 289 -12.14 -25.65 -8.10
CA ALA A 289 -11.16 -24.57 -8.19
C ALA A 289 -11.48 -23.46 -7.19
N MET A 290 -10.47 -22.69 -6.76
CA MET A 290 -10.63 -21.62 -5.79
C MET A 290 -9.80 -20.38 -6.15
N ALA A 291 -10.28 -19.19 -5.77
CA ALA A 291 -9.54 -17.95 -5.80
C ALA A 291 -9.88 -17.11 -4.56
N THR A 292 -8.87 -16.74 -3.78
CA THR A 292 -9.02 -15.80 -2.67
C THR A 292 -9.12 -14.39 -3.23
N LEU A 293 -10.17 -13.65 -2.87
CA LEU A 293 -10.35 -12.26 -3.30
C LEU A 293 -9.66 -11.28 -2.38
N ASN A 294 -9.81 -11.47 -1.07
CA ASN A 294 -9.31 -10.58 -0.02
C ASN A 294 -9.13 -11.33 1.31
N GLU A 295 -8.98 -10.62 2.43
CA GLU A 295 -8.75 -11.20 3.77
C GLU A 295 -9.89 -12.09 4.29
N ASN A 296 -11.11 -11.95 3.76
CA ASN A 296 -12.26 -12.68 4.26
C ASN A 296 -13.19 -13.24 3.17
N THR A 297 -12.86 -13.07 1.89
CA THR A 297 -13.73 -13.46 0.78
C THR A 297 -12.98 -14.39 -0.17
N ILE A 298 -13.55 -15.58 -0.42
CA ILE A 298 -12.98 -16.60 -1.29
C ILE A 298 -14.06 -17.07 -2.26
N LEU A 299 -13.75 -17.19 -3.55
CA LEU A 299 -14.60 -17.85 -4.53
C LEU A 299 -14.17 -19.31 -4.68
N VAL A 300 -15.11 -20.23 -4.63
CA VAL A 300 -14.88 -21.67 -4.81
C VAL A 300 -15.92 -22.21 -5.78
N THR A 301 -15.47 -22.97 -6.77
CA THR A 301 -16.36 -23.71 -7.67
C THR A 301 -16.51 -25.14 -7.20
N ASP A 302 -17.66 -25.75 -7.44
CA ASP A 302 -17.86 -27.17 -7.22
C ASP A 302 -17.73 -27.98 -8.52
N THR A 303 -17.67 -29.31 -8.38
CA THR A 303 -17.63 -30.24 -9.52
C THR A 303 -18.93 -30.29 -10.34
N GLY A 304 -20.05 -29.78 -9.78
CA GLY A 304 -21.34 -29.64 -10.47
C GLY A 304 -21.44 -28.39 -11.34
N GLY A 305 -20.46 -27.49 -11.28
CA GLY A 305 -20.40 -26.26 -12.05
C GLY A 305 -21.06 -25.05 -11.39
N LYS A 306 -21.24 -25.07 -10.08
CA LYS A 306 -21.70 -23.91 -9.28
C LYS A 306 -20.51 -23.15 -8.73
N MET A 307 -20.66 -21.83 -8.59
CA MET A 307 -19.73 -20.98 -7.86
C MET A 307 -20.35 -20.52 -6.55
N TYR A 308 -19.56 -20.61 -5.48
CA TYR A 308 -19.87 -20.16 -4.14
C TYR A 308 -18.89 -19.08 -3.70
N ARG A 309 -19.39 -18.08 -2.97
CA ARG A 309 -18.59 -17.19 -2.13
C ARG A 309 -18.54 -17.77 -0.72
N LEU A 310 -17.34 -17.84 -0.16
CA LEU A 310 -17.10 -18.13 1.24
C LEU A 310 -16.72 -16.83 1.93
N ASP A 311 -17.46 -16.47 2.99
CA ASP A 311 -17.12 -15.36 3.87
C ASP A 311 -16.48 -15.91 5.15
N VAL A 312 -15.19 -15.65 5.37
CA VAL A 312 -14.49 -16.00 6.61
C VAL A 312 -14.99 -15.09 7.72
N THR A 313 -15.67 -15.67 8.70
CA THR A 313 -16.28 -14.93 9.83
C THR A 313 -15.39 -14.92 11.08
N GLY A 314 -14.38 -15.79 11.12
CA GLY A 314 -13.40 -15.87 12.19
C GLY A 314 -12.18 -16.66 11.73
N VAL A 315 -11.00 -16.30 12.22
CA VAL A 315 -9.74 -17.04 11.97
C VAL A 315 -9.26 -17.84 13.18
N ASP A 316 -9.82 -17.56 14.35
CA ASP A 316 -9.58 -18.32 15.58
C ASP A 316 -10.85 -18.30 16.49
N PRO A 317 -11.69 -19.35 16.46
CA PRO A 317 -11.63 -20.50 15.56
C PRO A 317 -11.87 -20.10 14.09
N LEU A 318 -11.40 -20.93 13.14
CA LEU A 318 -11.64 -20.72 11.72
C LEU A 318 -13.08 -21.07 11.35
N THR A 319 -13.89 -20.05 11.08
CA THR A 319 -15.31 -20.15 10.73
C THR A 319 -15.61 -19.40 9.45
N PHE A 320 -16.62 -19.88 8.70
CA PHE A 320 -17.04 -19.25 7.45
C PHE A 320 -18.52 -19.50 7.19
N THR A 321 -19.12 -18.68 6.33
CA THR A 321 -20.43 -18.92 5.72
C THR A 321 -20.28 -19.13 4.21
N THR A 322 -21.27 -19.77 3.58
CA THR A 322 -21.29 -20.02 2.13
C THR A 322 -22.50 -19.35 1.50
N THR A 323 -22.29 -18.72 0.34
CA THR A 323 -23.33 -18.09 -0.49
C THR A 323 -23.18 -18.62 -1.90
N TRP A 324 -24.25 -19.18 -2.49
CA TRP A 324 -24.26 -19.51 -3.92
C TRP A 324 -24.29 -18.21 -4.73
N VAL A 325 -23.51 -18.14 -5.80
CA VAL A 325 -23.38 -16.93 -6.65
C VAL A 325 -24.01 -17.16 -8.02
N MET A 326 -23.61 -18.22 -8.72
CA MET A 326 -24.11 -18.54 -10.07
C MET A 326 -23.70 -19.96 -10.51
N ASP A 327 -24.30 -20.44 -11.61
CA ASP A 327 -23.92 -21.67 -12.30
C ASP A 327 -22.98 -21.39 -13.51
N GLY A 328 -22.60 -22.43 -14.27
CA GLY A 328 -21.82 -22.29 -15.51
C GLY A 328 -20.30 -22.41 -15.35
N TRP A 329 -19.84 -23.04 -14.26
CA TRP A 329 -18.41 -23.15 -13.91
C TRP A 329 -17.82 -24.56 -14.07
N SER A 330 -18.58 -25.53 -14.61
CA SER A 330 -18.16 -26.94 -14.68
C SER A 330 -16.89 -27.16 -15.50
N SER A 331 -16.63 -26.28 -16.47
CA SER A 331 -15.48 -26.35 -17.38
C SER A 331 -14.22 -25.67 -16.84
N TYR A 332 -14.31 -24.91 -15.75
CA TYR A 332 -13.16 -24.22 -15.18
C TYR A 332 -12.36 -25.17 -14.28
N ASP A 333 -11.07 -25.30 -14.57
CA ASP A 333 -10.18 -26.22 -13.82
C ASP A 333 -9.35 -25.50 -12.77
N ARG A 334 -9.14 -24.19 -12.95
CA ARG A 334 -8.29 -23.34 -12.12
C ARG A 334 -8.87 -21.94 -12.07
N LEU A 335 -8.66 -21.25 -10.95
CA LEU A 335 -9.02 -19.86 -10.78
C LEU A 335 -7.88 -19.11 -10.11
N THR A 336 -7.74 -17.83 -10.43
CA THR A 336 -6.92 -16.88 -9.65
C THR A 336 -7.54 -15.50 -9.76
N TYR A 337 -7.39 -14.70 -8.71
CA TYR A 337 -7.76 -13.29 -8.71
C TYR A 337 -6.49 -12.45 -8.65
N ASP A 338 -6.48 -11.31 -9.35
CA ASP A 338 -5.30 -10.45 -9.46
C ASP A 338 -5.21 -9.34 -8.43
N GLY A 339 -6.19 -9.23 -7.53
CA GLY A 339 -6.25 -8.14 -6.56
C GLY A 339 -6.62 -6.79 -7.19
N TYR A 340 -7.06 -6.77 -8.45
CA TYR A 340 -7.37 -5.56 -9.24
C TYR A 340 -8.68 -5.67 -10.03
N GLY A 341 -9.58 -6.53 -9.60
CA GLY A 341 -10.89 -6.71 -10.23
C GLY A 341 -10.93 -7.73 -11.36
N SER A 342 -9.84 -8.41 -11.72
CA SER A 342 -9.88 -9.49 -12.73
C SER A 342 -9.79 -10.88 -12.09
N LEU A 343 -10.84 -11.67 -12.30
CA LEU A 343 -10.85 -13.10 -12.03
C LEU A 343 -10.49 -13.87 -13.30
N TYR A 344 -9.40 -14.60 -13.24
CA TYR A 344 -8.95 -15.46 -14.32
C TYR A 344 -9.31 -16.91 -14.04
N GLY A 345 -9.59 -17.64 -15.11
CA GLY A 345 -9.78 -19.07 -15.05
C GLY A 345 -9.38 -19.77 -16.34
N GLN A 346 -9.02 -21.03 -16.21
CA GLN A 346 -8.60 -21.86 -17.35
C GLN A 346 -9.68 -22.87 -17.70
N ILE A 347 -10.02 -22.96 -18.99
CA ILE A 347 -10.90 -23.98 -19.56
C ILE A 347 -10.11 -24.70 -20.65
N GLY A 348 -9.68 -25.94 -20.40
CA GLY A 348 -8.79 -26.64 -21.33
C GLY A 348 -7.53 -25.81 -21.64
N TYR A 349 -7.39 -25.37 -22.90
CA TYR A 349 -6.27 -24.53 -23.35
C TYR A 349 -6.57 -23.04 -23.44
N GLU A 350 -7.76 -22.60 -23.01
CA GLU A 350 -8.17 -21.21 -23.05
C GLU A 350 -8.01 -20.54 -21.69
N LEU A 351 -7.51 -19.30 -21.70
CA LEU A 351 -7.60 -18.42 -20.55
C LEU A 351 -8.83 -17.54 -20.69
N ARG A 352 -9.68 -17.55 -19.66
CA ARG A 352 -10.86 -16.70 -19.53
C ARG A 352 -10.63 -15.65 -18.44
N ARG A 353 -11.14 -14.45 -18.66
CA ARG A 353 -11.17 -13.35 -17.68
C ARG A 353 -12.60 -12.91 -17.43
N ARG A 354 -12.93 -12.60 -16.18
CA ARG A 354 -14.14 -11.88 -15.77
C ARG A 354 -13.76 -10.70 -14.90
N THR A 355 -14.54 -9.63 -14.98
CA THR A 355 -14.37 -8.44 -14.13
C THR A 355 -15.30 -8.53 -12.92
N LEU A 356 -14.78 -8.28 -11.72
CA LEU A 356 -15.58 -8.13 -10.51
C LEU A 356 -16.08 -6.68 -10.42
N THR A 357 -17.33 -6.52 -10.03
CA THR A 357 -17.95 -5.19 -9.82
C THR A 357 -18.28 -4.92 -8.35
N THR A 358 -18.05 -5.90 -7.47
CA THR A 358 -18.15 -5.78 -6.00
C THR A 358 -17.12 -6.67 -5.32
N GLU A 359 -16.66 -6.27 -4.15
CA GLU A 359 -15.73 -7.05 -3.32
C GLU A 359 -16.33 -8.37 -2.84
N LYS A 360 -17.66 -8.44 -2.75
CA LYS A 360 -18.41 -9.60 -2.26
C LYS A 360 -19.50 -10.02 -3.25
N PRO A 361 -19.15 -10.75 -4.32
CA PRO A 361 -20.13 -11.23 -5.29
C PRO A 361 -21.24 -12.06 -4.62
N THR A 362 -22.48 -11.78 -4.97
CA THR A 362 -23.70 -12.48 -4.51
C THR A 362 -24.53 -13.04 -5.65
N SER A 363 -24.30 -12.55 -6.87
CA SER A 363 -25.06 -12.93 -8.06
C SER A 363 -24.19 -12.90 -9.32
N GLN A 364 -24.73 -13.40 -10.43
CA GLN A 364 -24.06 -13.31 -11.74
C GLN A 364 -23.76 -11.86 -12.18
N ASN A 365 -24.55 -10.87 -11.77
CA ASN A 365 -24.32 -9.47 -12.17
C ASN A 365 -23.06 -8.86 -11.54
N ASP A 366 -22.58 -9.48 -10.47
CA ASP A 366 -21.36 -9.09 -9.75
C ASP A 366 -20.08 -9.56 -10.47
N LEU A 367 -20.25 -10.40 -11.50
CA LEU A 367 -19.20 -11.00 -12.31
C LEU A 367 -19.49 -10.73 -13.80
N GLY A 368 -18.68 -9.87 -14.40
CA GLY A 368 -18.78 -9.53 -15.82
C GLY A 368 -18.75 -10.77 -16.73
N TYR A 369 -19.19 -10.57 -17.98
CA TYR A 369 -19.19 -11.63 -18.99
C TYR A 369 -17.78 -12.23 -19.17
N PRO A 370 -17.67 -13.55 -19.40
CA PRO A 370 -16.38 -14.18 -19.59
C PRO A 370 -15.78 -13.78 -20.93
N VAL A 371 -14.60 -13.19 -20.90
CA VAL A 371 -13.82 -12.82 -22.08
C VAL A 371 -12.74 -13.88 -22.30
N THR A 372 -12.62 -14.39 -23.53
CA THR A 372 -11.44 -15.17 -23.92
C THR A 372 -10.26 -14.23 -24.07
N VAL A 373 -9.24 -14.40 -23.23
CA VAL A 373 -7.96 -13.69 -23.39
C VAL A 373 -7.29 -14.23 -24.65
N SER A 374 -6.96 -15.52 -24.66
CA SER A 374 -6.41 -16.24 -25.81
C SER A 374 -6.42 -17.76 -25.56
N THR A 375 -5.85 -18.52 -26.49
CA THR A 375 -5.66 -19.98 -26.43
C THR A 375 -4.18 -20.34 -26.26
N GLY A 376 -3.87 -21.62 -25.99
CA GLY A 376 -2.49 -22.12 -25.83
C GLY A 376 -1.99 -22.21 -24.39
N PHE A 377 -2.87 -22.00 -23.42
CA PHE A 377 -2.56 -22.08 -21.98
C PHE A 377 -2.54 -23.53 -21.51
N SER A 378 -1.37 -24.05 -21.12
CA SER A 378 -1.17 -25.46 -20.73
C SER A 378 -0.60 -25.63 -19.32
N GLN A 379 -0.66 -24.58 -18.50
CA GLN A 379 -0.12 -24.57 -17.15
C GLN A 379 -0.87 -25.56 -16.25
N LYS A 380 -0.12 -26.23 -15.38
CA LYS A 380 -0.64 -27.11 -14.33
C LYS A 380 -1.18 -26.33 -13.14
N THR A 381 -0.73 -25.11 -12.94
CA THR A 381 -1.14 -24.19 -11.87
C THR A 381 -1.48 -22.83 -12.45
N LEU A 382 -2.23 -22.04 -11.70
CA LEU A 382 -2.59 -20.68 -12.08
C LEU A 382 -2.59 -19.80 -10.82
N THR A 383 -1.81 -18.72 -10.84
CA THR A 383 -1.78 -17.70 -9.79
C THR A 383 -1.55 -16.32 -10.41
N SER A 384 -1.82 -15.26 -9.67
CA SER A 384 -1.59 -13.88 -10.12
C SER A 384 -0.51 -13.20 -9.27
N PRO A 385 0.68 -12.90 -9.81
CA PRO A 385 1.74 -12.24 -9.04
C PRO A 385 1.61 -10.72 -8.97
N ALA A 386 0.78 -10.13 -9.82
CA ALA A 386 0.47 -8.71 -9.84
C ALA A 386 -0.87 -8.49 -10.58
N PRO A 387 -1.49 -7.31 -10.46
CA PRO A 387 -2.59 -6.91 -11.33
C PRO A 387 -2.29 -7.16 -12.81
N GLY A 388 -3.23 -7.73 -13.55
CA GLY A 388 -3.05 -7.98 -14.98
C GLY A 388 -1.99 -9.03 -15.34
N ARG A 389 -1.47 -9.81 -14.38
CA ARG A 389 -0.46 -10.84 -14.65
C ARG A 389 -0.88 -12.18 -14.14
N ILE A 390 -0.62 -13.24 -14.89
CA ILE A 390 -0.77 -14.60 -14.40
C ILE A 390 0.53 -15.38 -14.54
N LEU A 391 0.70 -16.39 -13.70
CA LEU A 391 1.88 -17.22 -13.63
C LEU A 391 1.49 -18.68 -13.40
N GLY A 392 2.25 -19.61 -13.98
CA GLY A 392 2.03 -21.04 -13.76
C GLY A 392 3.16 -21.92 -14.25
N ASN A 393 3.33 -23.08 -13.63
CA ASN A 393 4.30 -24.09 -14.06
C ASN A 393 3.69 -25.08 -15.07
N LEU A 394 4.54 -25.67 -15.91
CA LEU A 394 4.17 -26.68 -16.90
C LEU A 394 4.66 -28.07 -16.49
N ALA A 395 4.11 -29.11 -17.14
CA ALA A 395 4.54 -30.49 -16.95
C ALA A 395 5.99 -30.74 -17.38
N ASP A 396 6.47 -29.98 -18.38
CA ASP A 396 7.86 -30.02 -18.87
C ASP A 396 8.87 -29.34 -17.93
N GLY A 397 8.39 -28.68 -16.88
CA GLY A 397 9.19 -28.05 -15.84
C GLY A 397 9.48 -26.58 -16.05
N ARG A 398 8.91 -25.93 -17.06
CA ARG A 398 8.98 -24.47 -17.21
C ARG A 398 8.11 -23.73 -16.20
N LEU A 399 8.51 -22.51 -15.87
CA LEU A 399 7.68 -21.49 -15.19
C LEU A 399 7.43 -20.34 -16.16
N LEU A 400 6.17 -20.08 -16.46
CA LEU A 400 5.77 -19.05 -17.43
C LEU A 400 4.98 -17.94 -16.73
N SER A 401 5.22 -16.71 -17.15
CA SER A 401 4.50 -15.51 -16.74
C SER A 401 3.84 -14.88 -17.97
N TYR A 402 2.61 -14.40 -17.79
CA TYR A 402 1.81 -13.81 -18.85
C TYR A 402 1.35 -12.45 -18.38
N ARG A 403 1.76 -11.43 -19.11
CA ARG A 403 1.22 -10.08 -18.99
C ARG A 403 -0.06 -10.01 -19.81
N ILE A 404 -1.20 -9.73 -19.19
CA ILE A 404 -2.50 -9.71 -19.86
C ILE A 404 -2.79 -8.30 -20.36
N ASN A 405 -2.88 -8.16 -21.67
CA ASN A 405 -3.29 -6.90 -22.30
C ASN A 405 -4.82 -6.83 -22.38
N GLY A 406 -5.48 -7.95 -22.75
CA GLY A 406 -6.92 -8.05 -22.95
C GLY A 406 -7.30 -9.29 -23.76
N GLY A 407 -8.40 -9.24 -24.52
CA GLY A 407 -8.78 -10.32 -25.44
C GLY A 407 -8.20 -10.15 -26.85
N GLY A 408 -7.99 -11.26 -27.57
CA GLY A 408 -7.64 -11.25 -29.01
C GLY A 408 -6.18 -11.64 -29.33
N PRO A 409 -5.73 -11.43 -30.59
CA PRO A 409 -4.42 -11.88 -31.07
C PRO A 409 -3.21 -11.35 -30.28
N GLU A 410 -3.29 -10.13 -29.73
CA GLU A 410 -2.28 -9.54 -28.84
C GLU A 410 -2.71 -9.55 -27.36
N GLY A 411 -3.63 -10.44 -26.99
CA GLY A 411 -4.25 -10.47 -25.65
C GLY A 411 -3.27 -10.65 -24.49
N PHE A 412 -2.05 -11.14 -24.75
CA PHE A 412 -1.00 -11.26 -23.74
C PHE A 412 0.42 -11.16 -24.30
N ILE A 413 1.39 -10.95 -23.41
CA ILE A 413 2.83 -11.13 -23.66
C ILE A 413 3.32 -12.28 -22.79
N LEU A 414 4.01 -13.25 -23.41
CA LEU A 414 4.59 -14.41 -22.72
C LEU A 414 6.04 -14.15 -22.34
N SER A 415 6.36 -14.50 -21.10
CA SER A 415 7.71 -14.55 -20.54
C SER A 415 8.00 -15.94 -19.96
N THR A 416 9.23 -16.42 -20.15
CA THR A 416 9.71 -17.65 -19.50
C THR A 416 10.61 -17.27 -18.34
N LEU A 417 10.13 -17.48 -17.10
CA LEU A 417 10.89 -17.18 -15.89
C LEU A 417 11.87 -18.32 -15.55
N ALA A 418 11.50 -19.56 -15.84
CA ALA A 418 12.40 -20.70 -15.69
C ALA A 418 12.18 -21.72 -16.80
N THR A 419 13.26 -22.30 -17.32
CA THR A 419 13.21 -23.28 -18.40
C THR A 419 13.04 -24.72 -17.92
N THR A 420 13.39 -25.03 -16.67
CA THR A 420 13.28 -26.36 -16.03
C THR A 420 13.12 -26.21 -14.51
N GLY A 421 12.94 -27.32 -13.79
CA GLY A 421 12.96 -27.36 -12.32
C GLY A 421 11.59 -27.19 -11.64
N TRP A 422 10.54 -26.85 -12.39
CA TRP A 422 9.21 -26.61 -11.81
C TRP A 422 8.21 -27.76 -11.99
N ALA A 423 8.60 -28.87 -12.62
CA ALA A 423 7.66 -29.94 -12.99
C ALA A 423 7.04 -30.64 -11.76
N GLY A 424 7.83 -30.76 -10.68
CA GLY A 424 7.44 -31.45 -9.45
C GLY A 424 6.48 -30.69 -8.53
N TYR A 425 6.24 -29.40 -8.79
CA TYR A 425 5.31 -28.60 -8.01
C TYR A 425 3.85 -28.87 -8.44
N THR A 426 2.99 -29.08 -7.44
CA THR A 426 1.56 -29.34 -7.63
C THR A 426 0.73 -28.08 -7.54
N HIS A 427 1.23 -27.07 -6.82
CA HIS A 427 0.62 -25.75 -6.67
C HIS A 427 1.73 -24.70 -6.74
N VAL A 428 1.43 -23.57 -7.37
CA VAL A 428 2.24 -22.36 -7.31
C VAL A 428 1.29 -21.23 -6.96
N LEU A 429 1.63 -20.48 -5.92
CA LEU A 429 0.81 -19.43 -5.33
C LEU A 429 1.65 -18.16 -5.25
N SER A 430 1.00 -17.01 -5.38
CA SER A 430 1.63 -15.72 -5.16
C SER A 430 0.67 -14.80 -4.42
N PRO A 431 1.04 -14.27 -3.24
CA PRO A 431 0.34 -13.15 -2.63
C PRO A 431 0.69 -11.81 -3.31
N GLY A 432 1.62 -11.80 -4.26
CA GLY A 432 2.14 -10.60 -4.91
C GLY A 432 3.51 -10.19 -4.37
N GLY A 433 4.00 -9.03 -4.80
CA GLY A 433 5.28 -8.47 -4.33
C GLY A 433 6.52 -9.30 -4.67
N GLY A 434 6.41 -10.23 -5.62
CA GLY A 434 7.53 -11.08 -6.06
C GLY A 434 7.75 -12.34 -5.24
N TRP A 435 6.89 -12.66 -4.27
CA TRP A 435 6.95 -13.91 -3.54
C TRP A 435 6.17 -15.02 -4.22
N TYR A 436 6.81 -16.17 -4.45
CA TYR A 436 6.15 -17.38 -4.94
C TYR A 436 6.28 -18.51 -3.93
N PHE A 437 5.19 -19.23 -3.71
CA PHE A 437 5.13 -20.40 -2.85
C PHE A 437 4.74 -21.62 -3.68
N ALA A 438 5.56 -22.66 -3.65
CA ALA A 438 5.39 -23.82 -4.50
C ALA A 438 5.28 -25.10 -3.66
N ARG A 439 4.15 -25.79 -3.79
CA ARG A 439 3.87 -27.01 -3.02
C ARG A 439 4.46 -28.23 -3.71
N THR A 440 5.32 -28.96 -3.01
CA THR A 440 5.87 -30.23 -3.48
C THR A 440 4.82 -31.35 -3.42
N ALA A 441 5.02 -32.42 -4.19
CA ALA A 441 4.14 -33.60 -4.11
C ALA A 441 4.13 -34.26 -2.71
N GLY A 442 5.23 -34.14 -1.94
CA GLY A 442 5.34 -34.63 -0.57
C GLY A 442 4.70 -33.73 0.50
N GLY A 443 4.04 -32.65 0.09
CA GLY A 443 3.35 -31.72 1.00
C GLY A 443 4.26 -30.69 1.68
N GLY A 444 5.48 -30.50 1.19
CA GLY A 444 6.31 -29.35 1.56
C GLY A 444 5.90 -28.08 0.81
N LEU A 445 6.28 -26.92 1.34
CA LEU A 445 6.03 -25.61 0.73
C LEU A 445 7.35 -24.85 0.58
N ASP A 446 7.89 -24.88 -0.64
CA ASP A 446 9.07 -24.11 -1.02
C ASP A 446 8.71 -22.64 -1.25
N ARG A 447 9.68 -21.75 -1.07
CA ARG A 447 9.53 -20.31 -1.28
C ARG A 447 10.56 -19.79 -2.26
N PHE A 448 10.15 -18.85 -3.10
CA PHE A 448 10.99 -18.19 -4.09
C PHE A 448 10.75 -16.70 -4.07
N ARG A 449 11.80 -15.94 -4.39
CA ARG A 449 11.74 -14.50 -4.53
C ARG A 449 12.15 -14.10 -5.94
N ASP A 450 11.27 -13.38 -6.61
CA ASP A 450 11.54 -12.57 -7.79
C ASP A 450 11.64 -11.11 -7.32
N ALA A 451 12.77 -10.44 -7.57
CA ALA A 451 12.95 -9.07 -7.08
C ALA A 451 12.13 -8.06 -7.91
N ASN A 452 11.83 -8.39 -9.17
CA ASN A 452 11.08 -7.59 -10.11
C ASN A 452 10.12 -8.45 -10.97
N PRO A 453 9.05 -9.01 -10.39
CA PRO A 453 8.14 -9.96 -11.05
C PRO A 453 7.30 -9.37 -12.19
N VAL A 454 7.53 -8.12 -12.60
CA VAL A 454 6.83 -7.48 -13.72
C VAL A 454 7.74 -7.17 -14.92
N ASP A 455 9.04 -7.38 -14.84
CA ASP A 455 9.92 -7.23 -16.01
C ASP A 455 9.86 -8.42 -16.98
N GLY A 456 9.25 -9.54 -16.55
CA GLY A 456 9.12 -10.74 -17.36
C GLY A 456 10.44 -11.50 -17.54
N SER A 457 11.40 -11.29 -16.64
CA SER A 457 12.67 -12.00 -16.56
C SER A 457 12.68 -12.91 -15.33
N GLY A 458 13.36 -14.06 -15.41
CA GLY A 458 13.64 -14.89 -14.23
C GLY A 458 15.06 -14.73 -13.70
N ALA A 459 15.81 -13.71 -14.15
CA ALA A 459 17.22 -13.53 -13.81
C ALA A 459 17.45 -13.28 -12.31
N ASP A 460 16.46 -12.72 -11.62
CA ASP A 460 16.42 -12.40 -10.21
C ASP A 460 15.50 -13.34 -9.40
N LEU A 461 15.03 -14.43 -10.03
CA LEU A 461 14.27 -15.49 -9.36
C LEU A 461 15.20 -16.39 -8.56
N THR A 462 15.07 -16.34 -7.23
CA THR A 462 15.91 -17.08 -6.28
C THR A 462 15.08 -17.97 -5.36
N LYS A 463 15.59 -19.16 -5.03
CA LYS A 463 14.96 -20.03 -4.03
C LYS A 463 15.37 -19.58 -2.62
N SER A 464 14.39 -19.43 -1.74
CA SER A 464 14.56 -19.11 -0.32
C SER A 464 14.42 -20.35 0.56
N THR A 465 14.67 -20.20 1.87
CA THR A 465 14.32 -21.21 2.87
C THR A 465 12.85 -21.60 2.74
N ALA A 466 12.58 -22.90 2.67
CA ALA A 466 11.22 -23.43 2.61
C ALA A 466 10.44 -23.09 3.88
N VAL A 467 9.13 -22.89 3.74
CA VAL A 467 8.22 -22.68 4.89
C VAL A 467 8.13 -23.95 5.73
N SER A 468 8.08 -25.11 5.05
CA SER A 468 8.02 -26.43 5.69
C SER A 468 8.34 -27.52 4.68
N THR A 469 8.77 -28.68 5.15
CA THR A 469 9.04 -29.87 4.33
C THR A 469 7.83 -30.82 4.21
N SER A 470 6.78 -30.60 5.00
CA SER A 470 5.54 -31.39 5.03
C SER A 470 4.37 -30.57 5.61
N GLY A 471 3.17 -31.13 5.63
CA GLY A 471 1.99 -30.55 6.32
C GLY A 471 1.04 -29.77 5.41
N TRP A 472 1.44 -29.43 4.19
CA TRP A 472 0.57 -28.85 3.18
C TRP A 472 -0.09 -29.97 2.38
N ASN A 473 -1.24 -30.44 2.85
CA ASN A 473 -1.96 -31.59 2.28
C ASN A 473 -3.29 -31.21 1.60
N GLN A 474 -3.51 -29.92 1.38
CA GLN A 474 -4.71 -29.40 0.74
C GLN A 474 -4.82 -29.84 -0.72
N THR A 475 -6.05 -30.05 -1.18
CA THR A 475 -6.37 -30.35 -2.59
C THR A 475 -6.44 -29.09 -3.44
N LEU A 476 -6.78 -27.97 -2.81
CA LEU A 476 -6.78 -26.63 -3.40
C LEU A 476 -6.06 -25.65 -2.49
N LEU A 477 -5.34 -24.71 -3.07
CA LEU A 477 -4.68 -23.62 -2.38
C LEU A 477 -4.84 -22.32 -3.17
N SER A 478 -5.04 -21.21 -2.47
CA SER A 478 -4.99 -19.86 -3.03
C SER A 478 -4.41 -18.90 -2.00
N ALA A 479 -3.39 -18.16 -2.39
CA ALA A 479 -2.90 -17.03 -1.61
C ALA A 479 -3.89 -15.85 -1.72
N ARG A 480 -3.99 -15.05 -0.66
CA ARG A 480 -4.63 -13.73 -0.72
C ARG A 480 -3.76 -12.83 -1.58
N PRO A 481 -4.28 -12.24 -2.66
CA PRO A 481 -3.49 -11.39 -3.54
C PRO A 481 -3.21 -10.05 -2.88
N TRP A 482 -2.22 -9.35 -3.43
CA TRP A 482 -1.99 -7.95 -3.14
C TRP A 482 -3.12 -7.12 -3.76
N HIS A 483 -3.78 -6.32 -2.94
CA HIS A 483 -4.80 -5.38 -3.41
C HIS A 483 -4.12 -4.17 -4.04
N GLY A 484 -4.28 -4.01 -5.35
CA GLY A 484 -3.86 -2.80 -6.02
C GLY A 484 -4.90 -1.71 -5.94
N VAL A 485 -4.48 -0.48 -6.23
CA VAL A 485 -5.35 0.69 -6.35
C VAL A 485 -5.15 1.35 -7.70
N ILE A 486 -6.16 2.07 -8.16
CA ILE A 486 -6.04 2.98 -9.30
C ILE A 486 -5.39 4.25 -8.79
N SER A 487 -4.11 4.41 -9.08
CA SER A 487 -3.33 5.58 -8.73
C SER A 487 -3.52 6.67 -9.78
N VAL A 488 -4.14 7.78 -9.40
CA VAL A 488 -4.35 8.93 -10.28
C VAL A 488 -3.55 10.11 -9.76
N PHE A 489 -2.63 10.62 -10.58
CA PHE A 489 -1.91 11.85 -10.33
C PHE A 489 -2.56 12.99 -11.08
N GLY A 490 -2.68 14.13 -10.42
CA GLY A 490 -3.16 15.36 -11.02
C GLY A 490 -2.23 16.53 -10.77
N ALA A 491 -2.42 17.60 -11.53
CA ALA A 491 -1.66 18.82 -11.39
C ALA A 491 -2.57 20.05 -11.46
N ARG A 492 -2.36 20.98 -10.53
CA ARG A 492 -3.11 22.22 -10.42
C ARG A 492 -2.42 23.36 -11.16
N PRO A 493 -3.17 24.41 -11.59
CA PRO A 493 -2.59 25.58 -12.22
C PRO A 493 -1.52 26.31 -11.37
N ASP A 494 -1.63 26.23 -10.04
CA ASP A 494 -0.66 26.77 -9.08
C ASP A 494 0.62 25.92 -8.92
N GLY A 495 0.70 24.81 -9.65
CA GLY A 495 1.83 23.89 -9.63
C GLY A 495 1.78 22.86 -8.49
N ARG A 496 0.74 22.81 -7.65
CA ARG A 496 0.60 21.70 -6.68
C ARG A 496 0.20 20.42 -7.39
N LEU A 497 0.72 19.29 -6.91
CA LEU A 497 0.30 17.97 -7.36
C LEU A 497 -0.81 17.43 -6.48
N THR A 498 -1.61 16.55 -7.06
CA THR A 498 -2.60 15.77 -6.33
C THR A 498 -2.39 14.30 -6.59
N TYR A 499 -2.78 13.49 -5.61
CA TYR A 499 -2.82 12.04 -5.73
C TYR A 499 -4.15 11.54 -5.20
N THR A 500 -4.82 10.71 -5.99
CA THR A 500 -6.03 10.01 -5.57
C THR A 500 -5.88 8.53 -5.88
N ALA A 501 -6.10 7.69 -4.86
CA ALA A 501 -6.17 6.24 -5.02
C ALA A 501 -7.63 5.81 -5.01
N LEU A 502 -8.06 5.05 -6.02
CA LEU A 502 -9.38 4.44 -6.07
C LEU A 502 -9.26 2.93 -5.88
N ASP A 503 -10.24 2.33 -5.20
CA ASP A 503 -10.40 0.89 -5.21
C ASP A 503 -10.80 0.41 -6.62
N PRO A 504 -10.15 -0.59 -7.22
CA PRO A 504 -10.39 -0.94 -8.63
C PRO A 504 -11.71 -1.67 -8.88
N VAL A 505 -12.42 -2.11 -7.83
CA VAL A 505 -13.67 -2.87 -7.93
C VAL A 505 -14.86 -1.97 -7.63
N THR A 506 -14.82 -1.26 -6.51
CA THR A 506 -15.88 -0.36 -6.04
C THR A 506 -15.70 1.07 -6.54
N GLY A 507 -14.47 1.45 -6.91
CA GLY A 507 -14.03 2.81 -7.24
C GLY A 507 -14.12 3.82 -6.09
N ALA A 508 -14.29 3.34 -4.85
CA ALA A 508 -14.26 4.20 -3.68
C ALA A 508 -12.91 4.91 -3.57
N ILE A 509 -12.92 6.18 -3.12
CA ILE A 509 -11.68 6.90 -2.84
C ILE A 509 -11.05 6.31 -1.58
N VAL A 510 -9.87 5.70 -1.72
CA VAL A 510 -9.07 5.15 -0.62
C VAL A 510 -8.16 6.23 -0.03
N VAL A 511 -7.56 7.04 -0.90
CA VAL A 511 -6.64 8.12 -0.52
C VAL A 511 -6.91 9.33 -1.40
N ARG A 512 -6.87 10.53 -0.82
CA ARG A 512 -6.80 11.78 -1.55
C ARG A 512 -5.86 12.76 -0.86
N THR A 513 -4.84 13.22 -1.56
CA THR A 513 -3.84 14.16 -1.03
C THR A 513 -3.46 15.22 -2.05
N VAL A 514 -3.02 16.36 -1.52
CA VAL A 514 -2.51 17.50 -2.30
C VAL A 514 -1.15 17.83 -1.72
N SER A 515 -0.16 18.11 -2.57
CA SER A 515 1.15 18.53 -2.10
C SER A 515 1.10 19.93 -1.52
N GLU A 516 1.88 20.17 -0.46
CA GLU A 516 2.08 21.53 0.07
C GLU A 516 3.01 22.32 -0.84
N GLN A 517 4.09 21.69 -1.29
CA GLN A 517 5.04 22.25 -2.25
C GLN A 517 4.46 22.34 -3.66
N THR A 518 4.99 23.26 -4.47
CA THR A 518 4.62 23.45 -5.88
C THR A 518 5.76 22.99 -6.79
N LEU A 519 5.42 22.71 -8.06
CA LEU A 519 6.39 22.41 -9.12
C LEU A 519 7.31 23.59 -9.47
N GLY A 520 6.98 24.81 -9.02
CA GLY A 520 7.64 26.05 -9.40
C GLY A 520 7.26 26.57 -10.80
N PHE A 521 6.28 25.95 -11.46
CA PHE A 521 5.72 26.38 -12.74
C PHE A 521 4.26 25.93 -12.89
N THR A 522 3.55 26.50 -13.87
CA THR A 522 2.21 26.06 -14.25
C THR A 522 2.30 24.84 -15.18
N PRO A 523 1.81 23.66 -14.74
CA PRO A 523 1.85 22.44 -15.55
C PRO A 523 0.90 22.55 -16.75
N LYS A 524 1.33 22.04 -17.90
CA LYS A 524 0.53 22.03 -19.14
C LYS A 524 -0.05 20.64 -19.44
N ALA A 525 0.77 19.60 -19.35
CA ALA A 525 0.36 18.20 -19.45
C ALA A 525 1.15 17.33 -18.47
N LEU A 526 0.61 16.16 -18.11
CA LEU A 526 1.21 15.22 -17.17
C LEU A 526 1.00 13.79 -17.66
N ALA A 527 2.05 12.96 -17.61
CA ALA A 527 1.94 11.52 -17.79
C ALA A 527 2.59 10.78 -16.60
N THR A 528 1.94 9.72 -16.15
CA THR A 528 2.42 8.84 -15.07
C THR A 528 3.16 7.66 -15.67
N LEU A 529 4.48 7.56 -15.43
CA LEU A 529 5.27 6.42 -15.92
C LEU A 529 5.22 5.22 -14.95
N SER A 530 5.26 5.51 -13.66
CA SER A 530 5.25 4.55 -12.56
C SER A 530 4.60 5.17 -11.31
N SER A 531 4.55 4.42 -10.21
CA SER A 531 4.07 4.92 -8.92
C SER A 531 4.87 6.08 -8.34
N ASP A 532 6.12 6.25 -8.79
CA ASP A 532 7.06 7.22 -8.25
C ASP A 532 7.60 8.21 -9.29
N THR A 533 7.21 8.09 -10.57
CA THR A 533 7.80 8.89 -11.65
C THR A 533 6.72 9.49 -12.55
N LEU A 534 6.70 10.81 -12.63
CA LEU A 534 5.83 11.58 -13.51
C LEU A 534 6.66 12.38 -14.51
N LEU A 535 6.10 12.58 -15.70
CA LEU A 535 6.59 13.52 -16.70
C LEU A 535 5.61 14.68 -16.81
N VAL A 536 6.12 15.91 -16.68
CA VAL A 536 5.29 17.11 -16.69
C VAL A 536 5.85 18.12 -17.69
N THR A 537 5.00 18.64 -18.57
CA THR A 537 5.38 19.69 -19.51
C THR A 537 5.04 21.08 -19.00
N ASN A 538 5.85 22.06 -19.40
CA ASN A 538 5.57 23.49 -19.20
C ASN A 538 6.05 24.28 -20.42
N GLY A 539 5.11 24.74 -21.26
CA GLY A 539 5.40 25.75 -22.29
C GLY A 539 6.49 25.42 -23.32
N GLY A 540 6.89 24.15 -23.46
CA GLY A 540 8.00 23.73 -24.33
C GLY A 540 9.09 22.93 -23.62
N ASP A 541 9.10 22.88 -22.30
CA ASP A 541 10.03 22.07 -21.50
C ASP A 541 9.37 20.80 -20.96
N LEU A 542 10.18 19.76 -20.74
CA LEU A 542 9.80 18.53 -20.06
C LEU A 542 10.57 18.38 -18.75
N HIS A 543 9.89 18.03 -17.66
CA HIS A 543 10.49 17.74 -16.35
C HIS A 543 10.13 16.34 -15.87
N ARG A 544 11.08 15.67 -15.20
CA ARG A 544 10.77 14.50 -14.36
C ARG A 544 10.45 14.97 -12.95
N VAL A 545 9.38 14.41 -12.39
CA VAL A 545 9.02 14.54 -10.99
C VAL A 545 9.11 13.15 -10.34
N ASP A 546 9.89 13.04 -9.28
CA ASP A 546 10.05 11.83 -8.49
C ASP A 546 9.18 11.93 -7.23
N VAL A 547 8.07 11.19 -7.17
CA VAL A 547 7.18 11.16 -5.99
C VAL A 547 7.86 10.37 -4.89
N THR A 548 8.04 10.99 -3.73
CA THR A 548 8.75 10.39 -2.58
C THR A 548 7.81 9.85 -1.51
N SER A 549 6.57 10.36 -1.45
CA SER A 549 5.50 9.85 -0.60
C SER A 549 4.17 10.34 -1.17
N VAL A 550 3.10 9.57 -0.96
CA VAL A 550 1.72 9.94 -1.32
C VAL A 550 0.87 10.36 -0.11
N GLN A 551 1.33 10.09 1.11
CA GLN A 551 0.67 10.46 2.37
C GLN A 551 1.67 10.82 3.49
N PRO A 552 2.01 12.12 3.65
CA PRO A 552 1.62 13.25 2.81
C PRO A 552 2.22 13.17 1.40
N LEU A 553 1.63 13.89 0.42
CA LEU A 553 2.15 13.92 -0.96
C LEU A 553 3.39 14.82 -1.05
N THR A 554 4.56 14.21 -1.24
CA THR A 554 5.85 14.87 -1.39
C THR A 554 6.57 14.35 -2.62
N PHE A 555 7.42 15.18 -3.21
CA PHE A 555 8.17 14.83 -4.42
C PHE A 555 9.50 15.60 -4.50
N THR A 556 10.39 15.17 -5.38
CA THR A 556 11.49 15.98 -5.89
C THR A 556 11.29 16.19 -7.40
N ARG A 557 11.99 17.15 -7.97
CA ARG A 557 11.97 17.42 -9.42
C ARG A 557 13.39 17.57 -9.90
N THR A 558 13.65 17.21 -11.16
CA THR A 558 14.91 17.61 -11.80
C THR A 558 15.02 19.14 -11.79
N THR A 559 16.18 19.64 -11.35
CA THR A 559 16.49 21.07 -11.31
C THR A 559 16.46 21.64 -12.72
N GLU A 560 17.07 20.93 -13.66
CA GLU A 560 17.05 21.23 -15.09
C GLU A 560 15.91 20.51 -15.84
N ARG A 561 15.54 21.05 -17.00
CA ARG A 561 14.61 20.37 -17.93
C ARG A 561 15.30 19.13 -18.51
N LEU A 562 14.54 18.06 -18.74
CA LEU A 562 14.99 16.87 -19.47
C LEU A 562 15.26 17.18 -20.96
N GLY A 563 14.54 18.16 -21.52
CA GLY A 563 14.66 18.57 -22.92
C GLY A 563 13.69 19.70 -23.29
N GLY A 564 13.97 20.39 -24.39
CA GLY A 564 13.10 21.43 -24.99
C GLY A 564 12.32 20.91 -26.20
N GLY A 565 11.33 21.68 -26.66
CA GLY A 565 10.45 21.31 -27.79
C GLY A 565 9.19 20.52 -27.39
N TRP A 566 8.96 20.33 -26.09
CA TRP A 566 7.81 19.60 -25.53
C TRP A 566 6.59 20.50 -25.39
N THR A 567 6.06 20.98 -26.52
CA THR A 567 4.89 21.89 -26.57
C THR A 567 3.55 21.21 -26.34
N HIS A 568 3.56 19.93 -25.97
CA HIS A 568 2.40 19.07 -25.84
C HIS A 568 1.33 19.63 -24.88
N ASP A 569 0.08 19.65 -25.35
CA ASP A 569 -1.11 20.02 -24.59
C ASP A 569 -1.68 18.83 -23.80
N ARG A 570 -1.36 17.61 -24.24
CA ARG A 570 -1.75 16.35 -23.60
C ARG A 570 -0.61 15.35 -23.70
N LEU A 571 -0.44 14.54 -22.68
CA LEU A 571 0.62 13.54 -22.58
C LEU A 571 0.05 12.30 -21.91
N VAL A 572 0.38 11.11 -22.42
CA VAL A 572 -0.05 9.85 -21.82
C VAL A 572 1.00 8.76 -22.05
N TYR A 573 1.19 7.91 -21.06
CA TYR A 573 2.03 6.71 -21.17
C TYR A 573 1.14 5.47 -21.24
N ASP A 574 1.44 4.55 -22.15
CA ASP A 574 0.60 3.37 -22.39
C ASP A 574 0.90 2.18 -21.45
N GLY A 575 1.86 2.32 -20.54
CA GLY A 575 2.30 1.23 -19.68
C GLY A 575 3.17 0.18 -20.39
N ASN A 576 3.46 0.34 -21.68
CA ASN A 576 4.19 -0.60 -22.53
C ASN A 576 5.32 0.08 -23.31
N GLY A 577 6.00 1.02 -22.66
CA GLY A 577 7.20 1.65 -23.20
C GLY A 577 6.93 2.72 -24.27
N SER A 578 5.68 3.17 -24.47
CA SER A 578 5.37 4.26 -25.40
C SER A 578 4.74 5.46 -24.69
N LEU A 579 5.38 6.62 -24.84
CA LEU A 579 4.85 7.91 -24.43
C LEU A 579 4.23 8.59 -25.64
N PHE A 580 3.00 9.07 -25.50
CA PHE A 580 2.25 9.76 -26.54
C PHE A 580 1.97 11.18 -26.12
N GLY A 581 2.04 12.10 -27.07
CA GLY A 581 1.73 13.50 -26.83
C GLY A 581 0.98 14.11 -27.99
N GLN A 582 0.06 15.02 -27.67
CA GLN A 582 -0.60 15.87 -28.67
C GLN A 582 -0.01 17.26 -28.66
N ALA A 583 0.44 17.75 -29.82
CA ALA A 583 0.80 19.14 -30.04
C ALA A 583 -0.04 19.70 -31.20
N GLY A 584 -0.96 20.62 -30.90
CA GLY A 584 -1.94 21.08 -31.90
C GLY A 584 -2.81 19.93 -32.44
N SER A 585 -2.75 19.68 -33.75
CA SER A 585 -3.50 18.58 -34.40
C SER A 585 -2.62 17.36 -34.75
N VAL A 586 -1.45 17.26 -34.11
CA VAL A 586 -0.43 16.24 -34.38
C VAL A 586 -0.33 15.29 -33.19
N LEU A 587 -0.27 13.98 -33.47
CA LEU A 587 0.08 12.96 -32.50
C LEU A 587 1.56 12.62 -32.63
N HIS A 588 2.28 12.66 -31.51
CA HIS A 588 3.66 12.24 -31.38
C HIS A 588 3.76 10.98 -30.53
N ARG A 589 4.75 10.13 -30.81
CA ARG A 589 5.08 8.94 -30.02
C ARG A 589 6.58 8.86 -29.78
N TYR A 590 6.95 8.50 -28.56
CA TYR A 590 8.33 8.31 -28.09
C TYR A 590 8.45 6.95 -27.42
N THR A 591 9.64 6.35 -27.44
CA THR A 591 9.95 5.15 -26.66
C THR A 591 10.43 5.56 -25.27
N VAL A 592 9.93 4.94 -24.20
CA VAL A 592 10.44 5.13 -22.84
C VAL A 592 11.49 4.07 -22.56
N ALA A 593 12.78 4.42 -22.63
CA ALA A 593 13.88 3.47 -22.52
C ALA A 593 14.31 3.21 -21.06
N LYS A 594 13.94 4.09 -20.12
CA LYS A 594 14.27 3.98 -18.70
C LYS A 594 13.05 4.31 -17.84
N ALA A 595 12.93 3.63 -16.70
CA ALA A 595 11.89 3.90 -15.71
C ALA A 595 11.96 5.34 -15.15
N LYS A 596 13.19 5.87 -14.97
CA LYS A 596 13.44 7.26 -14.55
C LYS A 596 14.26 8.01 -15.62
N PRO A 597 13.61 8.57 -16.66
CA PRO A 597 14.31 9.35 -17.68
C PRO A 597 15.09 10.51 -17.05
N ALA A 598 16.33 10.69 -17.44
CA ALA A 598 17.20 11.79 -17.00
C ALA A 598 17.58 12.73 -18.17
N ASP A 599 17.49 12.24 -19.41
CA ASP A 599 17.74 13.02 -20.62
C ASP A 599 16.72 12.62 -21.70
N ALA A 600 16.00 13.59 -22.27
CA ALA A 600 14.93 13.29 -23.23
C ALA A 600 15.45 12.71 -24.56
N THR A 601 16.67 13.02 -24.98
CA THR A 601 17.22 12.55 -26.27
C THR A 601 17.57 11.08 -26.21
N THR A 602 18.16 10.65 -25.09
CA THR A 602 18.66 9.28 -24.91
C THR A 602 17.66 8.35 -24.22
N ASP A 603 16.84 8.88 -23.32
CA ASP A 603 15.89 8.07 -22.54
C ASP A 603 14.47 8.09 -23.09
N LEU A 604 14.14 9.07 -23.96
CA LEU A 604 12.89 9.13 -24.72
C LEU A 604 13.11 9.07 -26.25
N PRO A 605 13.85 8.07 -26.78
CA PRO A 605 14.26 8.03 -28.19
C PRO A 605 13.11 7.61 -29.12
N ASN A 606 13.44 7.41 -30.40
CA ASN A 606 12.54 6.91 -31.45
C ASN A 606 11.27 7.77 -31.59
N HIS A 607 11.46 9.09 -31.61
CA HIS A 607 10.40 10.03 -31.89
C HIS A 607 9.83 9.79 -33.29
N VAL A 608 8.53 9.54 -33.35
CA VAL A 608 7.77 9.39 -34.59
C VAL A 608 6.48 10.19 -34.50
N VAL A 609 5.88 10.46 -35.66
CA VAL A 609 4.63 11.22 -35.81
C VAL A 609 3.57 10.30 -36.42
N PRO A 610 2.86 9.49 -35.61
CA PRO A 610 1.86 8.56 -36.13
C PRO A 610 0.75 9.26 -36.93
N ILE A 611 0.33 10.46 -36.50
CA ILE A 611 -0.72 11.25 -37.16
C ILE A 611 -0.23 12.69 -37.30
N ALA A 612 0.06 13.11 -38.54
CA ALA A 612 0.67 14.40 -38.84
C ALA A 612 -0.30 15.59 -38.87
N SER A 613 -1.61 15.34 -38.95
CA SER A 613 -2.67 16.36 -38.90
C SER A 613 -4.02 15.72 -38.56
N GLY A 614 -5.00 16.54 -38.13
CA GLY A 614 -6.37 16.08 -37.87
C GLY A 614 -6.57 15.37 -36.52
N PHE A 615 -5.53 15.23 -35.69
CA PHE A 615 -5.61 14.69 -34.33
C PHE A 615 -6.03 15.78 -33.32
N GLY A 616 -7.19 16.42 -33.56
CA GLY A 616 -7.75 17.49 -32.73
C GLY A 616 -8.63 16.98 -31.58
N VAL A 617 -8.07 16.17 -30.68
CA VAL A 617 -8.84 15.55 -29.58
C VAL A 617 -9.01 16.49 -28.39
N GLN A 618 -10.10 16.33 -27.64
CA GLN A 618 -10.41 17.10 -26.43
C GLN A 618 -9.80 16.48 -25.17
N SER A 619 -9.56 15.18 -25.17
CA SER A 619 -8.92 14.44 -24.10
C SER A 619 -8.08 13.29 -24.67
N LEU A 620 -7.11 12.81 -23.90
CA LEU A 620 -6.18 11.77 -24.31
C LEU A 620 -5.82 10.89 -23.11
N GLY A 621 -6.14 9.61 -23.22
CA GLY A 621 -5.75 8.53 -22.32
C GLY A 621 -5.19 7.33 -23.11
N ALA A 622 -4.75 6.29 -22.40
CA ALA A 622 -4.29 5.04 -23.00
C ALA A 622 -4.78 3.86 -22.16
N ASN A 623 -5.31 2.82 -22.82
CA ASN A 623 -5.91 1.65 -22.15
C ASN A 623 -5.04 0.38 -22.29
N GLY A 624 -3.90 0.50 -22.95
CA GLY A 624 -2.97 -0.60 -23.17
C GLY A 624 -2.00 -0.27 -24.29
N LYS A 625 -1.10 -1.22 -24.57
CA LYS A 625 -0.03 -1.13 -25.57
C LYS A 625 -0.52 -0.52 -26.89
N GLY A 626 -0.15 0.74 -27.15
CA GLY A 626 -0.54 1.45 -28.39
C GLY A 626 -2.03 1.78 -28.56
N HIS A 627 -2.89 1.49 -27.58
CA HIS A 627 -4.34 1.78 -27.63
C HIS A 627 -4.64 3.09 -26.89
N LEU A 628 -4.80 4.16 -27.67
CA LEU A 628 -5.16 5.49 -27.15
C LEU A 628 -6.67 5.63 -27.11
N ILE A 629 -7.19 6.20 -26.03
CA ILE A 629 -8.61 6.53 -25.91
C ILE A 629 -8.78 8.04 -25.78
N THR A 630 -9.73 8.60 -26.53
CA THR A 630 -9.85 10.04 -26.72
C THR A 630 -11.31 10.45 -26.82
N THR A 631 -11.59 11.72 -26.53
CA THR A 631 -12.88 12.34 -26.91
C THR A 631 -12.70 13.28 -28.08
N THR A 632 -13.64 13.23 -29.03
CA THR A 632 -13.64 14.10 -30.20
C THR A 632 -14.43 15.38 -29.95
N SER A 633 -14.22 16.40 -30.80
CA SER A 633 -15.05 17.61 -30.81
C SER A 633 -16.53 17.35 -31.12
N THR A 634 -16.84 16.22 -31.76
CA THR A 634 -18.22 15.78 -32.05
C THR A 634 -18.90 15.07 -30.87
N GLY A 635 -18.18 14.87 -29.75
CA GLY A 635 -18.73 14.22 -28.57
C GLY A 635 -18.74 12.69 -28.63
N ALA A 636 -17.90 12.09 -29.46
CA ALA A 636 -17.66 10.65 -29.51
C ALA A 636 -16.50 10.24 -28.58
N LEU A 637 -16.55 9.01 -28.09
CA LEU A 637 -15.39 8.28 -27.55
C LEU A 637 -14.74 7.55 -28.72
N ALA A 638 -13.45 7.79 -28.94
CA ALA A 638 -12.70 7.21 -30.04
C ALA A 638 -11.42 6.55 -29.53
N THR A 639 -11.15 5.35 -30.05
CA THR A 639 -9.92 4.60 -29.79
C THR A 639 -9.05 4.61 -31.04
N TYR A 640 -7.76 4.93 -30.87
CA TYR A 640 -6.74 4.90 -31.91
C TYR A 640 -5.74 3.80 -31.60
N VAL A 641 -5.39 3.01 -32.61
CA VAL A 641 -4.37 1.96 -32.50
C VAL A 641 -3.10 2.45 -33.16
N VAL A 642 -1.99 2.43 -32.41
CA VAL A 642 -0.66 2.76 -32.90
C VAL A 642 0.24 1.54 -32.71
N THR A 643 0.81 1.05 -33.80
CA THR A 643 1.71 -0.11 -33.80
C THR A 643 3.00 0.19 -33.00
N PRO A 644 3.75 -0.84 -32.55
CA PRO A 644 5.06 -0.64 -31.92
C PRO A 644 6.07 0.13 -32.78
N ALA A 645 5.96 0.03 -34.10
CA ALA A 645 6.77 0.78 -35.06
C ALA A 645 6.35 2.26 -35.17
N GLY A 646 5.22 2.66 -34.57
CA GLY A 646 4.72 4.03 -34.58
C GLY A 646 3.78 4.36 -35.73
N ALA A 647 3.37 3.38 -36.54
CA ALA A 647 2.35 3.59 -37.56
C ALA A 647 0.94 3.55 -36.94
N TRP A 648 0.06 4.45 -37.39
CA TRP A 648 -1.36 4.40 -37.08
C TRP A 648 -2.04 3.24 -37.83
N ASP A 649 -2.74 2.38 -37.10
CA ASP A 649 -3.34 1.13 -37.61
C ASP A 649 -4.87 1.18 -37.67
N GLY A 650 -5.49 2.23 -37.14
CA GLY A 650 -6.94 2.40 -37.23
C GLY A 650 -7.55 3.26 -36.14
N ARG A 651 -8.81 3.64 -36.38
CA ARG A 651 -9.68 4.35 -35.44
C ARG A 651 -11.03 3.65 -35.38
N PHE A 652 -11.55 3.44 -34.19
CA PHE A 652 -12.92 2.98 -33.96
C PHE A 652 -13.57 3.80 -32.85
N ASP A 653 -14.90 3.87 -32.86
CA ASP A 653 -15.65 4.73 -31.94
C ASP A 653 -16.52 3.85 -31.03
N PRO A 654 -16.05 3.47 -29.82
CA PRO A 654 -16.85 2.70 -28.89
C PRO A 654 -18.20 3.37 -28.55
N ALA A 655 -18.25 4.70 -28.61
CA ALA A 655 -19.47 5.47 -28.49
C ALA A 655 -19.46 6.65 -29.45
N THR A 656 -20.47 6.77 -30.30
CA THR A 656 -20.58 7.86 -31.29
C THR A 656 -21.11 9.17 -30.72
N SER A 657 -21.63 9.17 -29.49
CA SER A 657 -22.22 10.33 -28.82
C SER A 657 -22.17 10.18 -27.28
N GLY A 658 -22.57 11.22 -26.55
CA GLY A 658 -22.66 11.19 -25.08
C GLY A 658 -21.36 11.54 -24.34
N TRP A 659 -20.29 11.90 -25.06
CA TRP A 659 -18.97 12.26 -24.51
C TRP A 659 -18.61 13.74 -24.74
N THR A 660 -19.61 14.60 -24.95
CA THR A 660 -19.44 16.07 -25.01
C THR A 660 -19.04 16.64 -23.64
N GLY A 661 -18.24 17.70 -23.63
CA GLY A 661 -17.89 18.43 -22.40
C GLY A 661 -16.87 17.72 -21.51
N VAL A 662 -16.23 16.66 -22.01
CA VAL A 662 -15.15 15.96 -21.32
C VAL A 662 -13.88 16.80 -21.40
N THR A 663 -13.36 17.19 -20.24
CA THR A 663 -12.15 18.01 -20.09
C THR A 663 -10.90 17.17 -19.86
N SER A 664 -11.06 15.98 -19.29
CA SER A 664 -9.98 15.02 -19.10
C SER A 664 -10.51 13.59 -19.20
N LEU A 665 -9.68 12.70 -19.71
CA LEU A 665 -9.95 11.28 -19.85
C LEU A 665 -8.68 10.54 -19.49
N PHE A 666 -8.77 9.60 -18.57
CA PHE A 666 -7.67 8.72 -18.22
C PHE A 666 -8.15 7.29 -18.08
N SER A 667 -7.21 6.36 -18.14
CA SER A 667 -7.47 4.94 -17.98
C SER A 667 -6.29 4.32 -17.24
N PRO A 668 -6.52 3.53 -16.19
CA PRO A 668 -5.49 2.65 -15.67
C PRO A 668 -5.22 1.48 -16.61
N GLY A 669 -6.10 1.17 -17.56
CA GLY A 669 -6.05 -0.03 -18.39
C GLY A 669 -7.20 -1.00 -18.08
N GLY A 670 -7.16 -2.18 -18.70
CA GLY A 670 -8.09 -3.27 -18.38
C GLY A 670 -9.54 -3.03 -18.83
N GLY A 671 -9.80 -1.97 -19.61
CA GLY A 671 -11.15 -1.58 -20.01
C GLY A 671 -11.82 -0.58 -19.08
N GLN A 672 -11.10 -0.06 -18.09
CA GLN A 672 -11.63 0.98 -17.20
C GLN A 672 -11.27 2.37 -17.73
N TYR A 673 -12.25 3.25 -17.81
CA TYR A 673 -12.10 4.64 -18.26
C TYR A 673 -12.71 5.60 -17.26
N TYR A 674 -12.10 6.77 -17.11
CA TYR A 674 -12.62 7.82 -16.25
C TYR A 674 -12.63 9.14 -16.99
N ARG A 675 -13.83 9.69 -17.15
CA ARG A 675 -14.01 11.01 -17.75
C ARG A 675 -14.28 12.05 -16.68
N ARG A 676 -13.68 13.22 -16.85
CA ARG A 676 -13.93 14.41 -16.05
C ARG A 676 -14.70 15.43 -16.88
N ASP A 677 -15.81 15.93 -16.37
CA ASP A 677 -16.55 17.02 -17.02
C ASP A 677 -15.98 18.42 -16.68
N ALA A 678 -16.60 19.48 -17.19
CA ALA A 678 -16.18 20.86 -16.91
C ALA A 678 -16.37 21.29 -15.45
N ASN A 679 -17.30 20.66 -14.72
CA ASN A 679 -17.57 20.91 -13.30
C ASN A 679 -16.57 20.15 -12.39
N GLY A 680 -15.71 19.33 -12.98
CA GLY A 680 -14.74 18.51 -12.26
C GLY A 680 -15.35 17.29 -11.58
N VAL A 681 -16.48 16.80 -12.09
CA VAL A 681 -17.11 15.53 -11.71
C VAL A 681 -16.49 14.41 -12.52
N LEU A 682 -16.18 13.29 -11.87
CA LEU A 682 -15.62 12.11 -12.52
C LEU A 682 -16.67 11.00 -12.68
N THR A 683 -16.73 10.38 -13.85
CA THR A 683 -17.60 9.21 -14.13
C THR A 683 -16.76 8.07 -14.67
N GLY A 684 -16.89 6.90 -14.05
CA GLY A 684 -16.26 5.65 -14.48
C GLY A 684 -17.04 4.96 -15.60
N TYR A 685 -16.32 4.26 -16.46
CA TYR A 685 -16.88 3.39 -17.49
C TYR A 685 -16.06 2.11 -17.54
N LEU A 686 -16.74 0.99 -17.73
CA LEU A 686 -16.12 -0.31 -17.91
C LEU A 686 -16.53 -0.84 -19.28
N GLU A 687 -15.55 -1.20 -20.09
CA GLU A 687 -15.70 -1.96 -21.31
C GLU A 687 -15.05 -3.31 -21.08
N THR A 688 -15.83 -4.40 -21.08
CA THR A 688 -15.27 -5.71 -20.74
C THR A 688 -14.35 -6.25 -21.83
N ARG A 689 -14.52 -5.81 -23.09
CA ARG A 689 -13.72 -6.19 -24.26
C ARG A 689 -13.11 -4.98 -24.98
N PRO A 690 -12.20 -4.25 -24.33
CA PRO A 690 -11.70 -2.96 -24.83
C PRO A 690 -10.88 -2.98 -26.13
N PHE A 691 -10.58 -4.17 -26.64
CA PHE A 691 -9.78 -4.37 -27.85
C PHE A 691 -10.56 -5.04 -28.98
N ASP A 692 -11.87 -5.25 -28.83
CA ASP A 692 -12.70 -5.91 -29.85
C ASP A 692 -13.32 -4.96 -30.88
N THR A 693 -12.95 -3.67 -30.83
CA THR A 693 -13.36 -2.58 -31.74
C THR A 693 -14.86 -2.27 -31.76
N SER A 694 -15.69 -2.89 -30.90
CA SER A 694 -17.15 -2.77 -30.96
C SER A 694 -17.74 -1.71 -30.03
N GLY A 695 -17.21 -1.55 -28.81
CA GLY A 695 -17.82 -0.74 -27.76
C GLY A 695 -19.16 -1.26 -27.21
N ALA A 696 -19.60 -2.45 -27.64
CA ALA A 696 -20.94 -2.96 -27.34
C ALA A 696 -21.19 -3.23 -25.85
N ASP A 697 -20.12 -3.39 -25.07
CA ASP A 697 -20.16 -3.66 -23.63
C ASP A 697 -19.60 -2.50 -22.79
N LEU A 698 -19.50 -1.31 -23.39
CA LEU A 698 -19.18 -0.07 -22.67
C LEU A 698 -20.37 0.32 -21.78
N ALA A 699 -20.20 0.20 -20.48
CA ALA A 699 -21.20 0.58 -19.49
C ALA A 699 -20.65 1.65 -18.54
N ALA A 700 -21.47 2.66 -18.23
CA ALA A 700 -21.16 3.56 -17.14
C ALA A 700 -21.23 2.80 -15.82
N TYR A 701 -20.23 2.99 -14.96
CA TYR A 701 -20.33 2.64 -13.56
C TYR A 701 -19.93 3.88 -12.75
N VAL A 702 -20.75 4.26 -11.78
CA VAL A 702 -20.44 5.37 -10.89
C VAL A 702 -19.97 4.77 -9.58
N PRO A 703 -18.66 4.64 -9.38
CA PRO A 703 -18.16 4.44 -8.04
C PRO A 703 -18.72 5.47 -7.08
N THR A 704 -19.07 5.02 -5.88
CA THR A 704 -19.60 5.85 -4.80
C THR A 704 -18.70 7.05 -4.45
N GLY A 705 -17.42 7.04 -4.84
CA GLY A 705 -16.46 8.13 -4.60
C GLY A 705 -16.11 9.05 -5.79
N THR A 706 -16.46 8.71 -7.05
CA THR A 706 -15.96 9.48 -8.22
C THR A 706 -16.82 10.69 -8.58
N ALA A 707 -18.09 10.73 -8.16
CA ALA A 707 -19.04 11.78 -8.55
C ALA A 707 -18.85 13.14 -7.84
N SER A 708 -17.80 13.33 -7.03
CA SER A 708 -17.54 14.59 -6.33
C SER A 708 -16.86 15.64 -7.22
N ALA A 709 -17.25 16.90 -7.11
CA ALA A 709 -16.55 18.02 -7.74
C ALA A 709 -15.13 18.23 -7.14
N GLY A 710 -14.24 18.87 -7.90
CA GLY A 710 -12.92 19.28 -7.43
C GLY A 710 -11.75 18.39 -7.84
N TRP A 711 -11.94 17.46 -8.79
CA TRP A 711 -10.82 16.83 -9.51
C TRP A 711 -10.05 17.87 -10.33
N ASP A 712 -8.74 17.73 -10.44
CA ASP A 712 -7.90 18.65 -11.20
C ASP A 712 -8.13 18.50 -12.70
N ALA A 713 -7.77 19.53 -13.48
CA ALA A 713 -7.99 19.52 -14.93
C ALA A 713 -7.00 18.61 -15.67
N ILE A 714 -5.77 18.51 -15.17
CA ILE A 714 -4.73 17.62 -15.70
C ILE A 714 -4.71 16.37 -14.82
N LEU A 715 -5.00 15.21 -15.41
CA LEU A 715 -5.06 13.92 -14.72
C LEU A 715 -4.37 12.86 -15.56
N SER A 716 -3.64 11.98 -14.90
CA SER A 716 -3.05 10.78 -15.49
C SER A 716 -3.13 9.64 -14.49
N ALA A 717 -3.54 8.47 -14.95
CA ALA A 717 -3.50 7.26 -14.14
C ALA A 717 -2.20 6.50 -14.38
N GLN A 718 -1.71 5.88 -13.32
CA GLN A 718 -0.74 4.82 -13.41
C GLN A 718 -1.40 3.62 -14.13
N SER A 719 -0.70 3.06 -15.11
CA SER A 719 -1.17 1.82 -15.75
C SER A 719 -1.23 0.69 -14.73
N TYR A 720 -2.32 -0.08 -14.71
CA TYR A 720 -2.56 -1.19 -13.77
C TYR A 720 -1.47 -2.25 -13.79
N ASP A 721 -0.72 -2.33 -14.89
CA ASP A 721 0.35 -3.30 -15.12
C ASP A 721 1.76 -2.71 -14.94
N SER A 722 1.83 -1.54 -14.29
CA SER A 722 3.11 -0.95 -13.89
C SER A 722 3.47 -1.39 -12.47
N TRP A 723 4.76 -1.64 -12.24
CA TRP A 723 5.28 -2.07 -10.95
C TRP A 723 4.84 -1.13 -9.82
N PRO A 724 4.21 -1.62 -8.75
CA PRO A 724 4.12 -0.86 -7.53
C PRO A 724 5.49 -0.85 -6.83
N ASP A 725 5.99 0.36 -6.59
CA ASP A 725 6.83 0.75 -5.45
C ASP A 725 7.77 -0.32 -4.84
N SER A 726 9.07 -0.22 -5.16
CA SER A 726 10.15 -1.01 -4.54
C SER A 726 10.32 -0.80 -3.03
N THR A 727 9.58 0.11 -2.40
CA THR A 727 9.68 0.40 -0.96
C THR A 727 8.72 -0.39 -0.09
N ARG A 728 7.76 -1.14 -0.65
CA ARG A 728 6.85 -1.96 0.15
C ARG A 728 7.45 -3.33 0.42
N ARG A 729 7.50 -3.68 1.71
CA ARG A 729 8.23 -4.80 2.33
C ARG A 729 7.77 -6.21 1.95
N TRP A 730 7.06 -6.40 0.84
CA TRP A 730 6.89 -7.74 0.32
C TRP A 730 8.22 -8.15 -0.22
#